data_AF-G1M0C7-F1
#
_entry.id   AF-G1M0C7-F1
#
_cell.length_a   1.000
_cell.length_b   1.000
_cell.length_c   1.000
_cell.angle_alpha   90.00
_cell.angle_beta   90.00
_cell.angle_gamma   90.00
#
_symmetry.space_group_name_H-M   'P 1'
#
loop_
_entity.id
_entity.type
_entity.pdbx_description
1 polymer ?
#
loop_
_entity_poly.entity_id
_entity_poly.type
_entity_poly.pdbx_seq_one_letter_code
_entity_poly.pdbx_strand_id
1 'polypeptide(L)'
;MAGLNCGVTIALLGVLLLGAVLLPCGAEAFEIAPPHGSGITVFIKPGSPALPAKLCYIINAKRHKTSLTIQSGEKEVFSFSCHNPENHFVIEIQKTIDCMSGPCPFGEVQLQPPTSALPTLNRTFIWDVKAHKSIGLELQFSIPRLRQIGPRESCPDGVTHSISGRIDATAVKIGTFCSNGTVSRIKMQEGVKMALHLPWFHNRNVSGFSIANRSSIKRLCIIECVFEDEGSATLMSANYPDGFPEDELMTWQFVIPPHLRASVSFLRFNVSNCEKKEERVEYYIPGSTTNPEVFRLEDKQPGNMAGNFNLSLQGCDQDAQNPGILRLQFQVLVQHPQNESNKIYLVDLSNEQAMSLTIEPRPIKLSRKFVPGCFVCLESRTCSNNLTLTSGSKHRISFLCDNLTRLWMNAEKTISCTDHRYCHRRSYSLQVPGDILQLPVQLHDFSWKLLVPKGKLSLALVPSQKLRQHTQEKVCNTSFSYLVAGAVPGQDLYFGSFCPGGSIEQIQVKQNISVTLRTFAPSFQQEASRQGLTVSFIPFFKEDGVFTVTADTKSKVYLRTPNWDWGLPSLTSVSWNISVPSNQVACLTFLKERTGVVCQTGRAFMIIQEQRSKAEEIFSLEDDVLPKPSFHHHSFWVNISNCSPVSGKQLDLFFWVLLTPRTMDLTVIIIAVVGGGALLLFALGLIICFVKKNRKKKKSKRPPVGIYNGNINTQMPMQPKKFQKGRKDSDSHVYAVIDDTMVYGHLLQDSNGSFLQPEVDTYQPFQGPMGDYPPFPPPICSRAPTAKLTTDEPPPAFPAESESEPYTFSHPNNGNTDVPLLDTHEPEDPGE
;
A
#
# COMPACT_ATOMS: atom_id res chain seq x y z
N MET A 1 -13.30 -93.75 72.16
CA MET A 1 -13.66 -95.08 71.59
C MET A 1 -13.40 -95.01 70.10
N ALA A 2 -12.78 -96.07 69.57
CA ALA A 2 -12.78 -96.63 68.20
C ALA A 2 -13.17 -95.74 66.99
N GLY A 3 -12.48 -95.82 65.84
CA GLY A 3 -11.33 -96.63 65.46
C GLY A 3 -11.18 -96.72 63.92
N LEU A 4 -10.00 -97.13 63.43
CA LEU A 4 -9.69 -97.63 62.07
C LEU A 4 -10.47 -97.06 60.86
N ASN A 5 -9.78 -96.37 59.94
CA ASN A 5 -8.98 -97.06 58.93
C ASN A 5 -8.13 -96.10 58.09
N CYS A 6 -6.97 -96.60 57.66
CA CYS A 6 -6.00 -95.88 56.82
C CYS A 6 -5.91 -96.55 55.45
N GLY A 7 -5.67 -95.77 54.39
CA GLY A 7 -5.18 -96.27 53.10
C GLY A 7 -6.16 -96.20 51.92
N VAL A 8 -5.56 -96.03 50.73
CA VAL A 8 -6.15 -96.22 49.39
C VAL A 8 -7.16 -95.15 48.88
N THR A 9 -6.82 -93.86 49.00
CA THR A 9 -7.41 -92.81 48.11
C THR A 9 -6.42 -91.76 47.57
N ILE A 10 -5.12 -91.84 47.92
CA ILE A 10 -4.11 -90.85 47.45
C ILE A 10 -3.38 -91.31 46.18
N ALA A 11 -3.31 -92.62 45.91
CA ALA A 11 -2.60 -93.16 44.74
C ALA A 11 -3.34 -92.92 43.40
N LEU A 12 -4.68 -92.83 43.37
CA LEU A 12 -5.42 -92.63 42.12
C LEU A 12 -5.47 -91.17 41.64
N LEU A 13 -5.42 -90.18 42.55
CA LEU A 13 -5.28 -88.77 42.16
C LEU A 13 -3.89 -88.48 41.56
N GLY A 14 -2.84 -89.13 42.07
CA GLY A 14 -1.48 -88.98 41.54
C GLY A 14 -1.33 -89.45 40.08
N VAL A 15 -1.99 -90.53 39.70
CA VAL A 15 -1.89 -91.10 38.34
C VAL A 15 -2.75 -90.33 37.32
N LEU A 16 -3.90 -89.78 37.72
CA LEU A 16 -4.71 -88.90 36.86
C LEU A 16 -4.08 -87.51 36.62
N LEU A 17 -3.17 -87.06 37.49
CA LEU A 17 -2.43 -85.80 37.30
C LEU A 17 -1.07 -85.95 36.59
N LEU A 18 -0.51 -87.17 36.52
CA LEU A 18 0.73 -87.46 35.78
C LEU A 18 0.47 -88.06 34.38
N GLY A 19 -0.74 -88.55 34.10
CA GLY A 19 -1.18 -88.99 32.77
C GLY A 19 -1.53 -87.88 31.78
N ALA A 20 -1.47 -86.60 32.18
CA ALA A 20 -1.73 -85.44 31.32
C ALA A 20 -0.47 -84.93 30.58
N VAL A 21 0.70 -85.55 30.79
CA VAL A 21 1.96 -85.19 30.11
C VAL A 21 2.16 -86.07 28.87
N LEU A 22 1.32 -85.86 27.86
CA LEU A 22 1.56 -86.14 26.42
C LEU A 22 0.36 -85.74 25.55
N LEU A 23 -0.30 -84.62 25.88
CA LEU A 23 -1.10 -83.91 24.89
C LEU A 23 -0.12 -83.34 23.83
N PRO A 24 -0.30 -83.60 22.52
CA PRO A 24 0.45 -82.88 21.51
C PRO A 24 0.13 -81.40 21.68
N CYS A 25 1.15 -80.60 21.96
CA CYS A 25 1.00 -79.17 22.20
C CYS A 25 0.26 -78.55 21.00
N GLY A 26 -0.91 -77.96 21.26
CA GLY A 26 -1.76 -77.35 20.25
C GLY A 26 -1.08 -76.12 19.67
N ALA A 27 -0.17 -76.32 18.72
CA ALA A 27 0.47 -75.25 17.98
C ALA A 27 -0.62 -74.52 17.18
N GLU A 28 -0.91 -73.28 17.57
CA GLU A 28 -1.91 -72.44 16.91
C GLU A 28 -1.60 -72.36 15.42
N ALA A 29 -2.54 -72.83 14.61
CA ALA A 29 -2.38 -72.95 13.16
C ALA A 29 -2.90 -71.68 12.51
N PHE A 30 -2.01 -70.94 11.85
CA PHE A 30 -2.33 -69.74 11.10
C PHE A 30 -2.68 -70.12 9.66
N GLU A 31 -3.77 -69.55 9.15
CA GLU A 31 -4.18 -69.65 7.76
C GLU A 31 -4.07 -68.26 7.11
N ILE A 32 -3.31 -68.14 6.03
CA ILE A 32 -3.22 -66.92 5.23
C ILE A 32 -3.57 -67.28 3.78
N ALA A 33 -4.59 -66.60 3.25
CA ALA A 33 -5.07 -66.75 1.88
C ALA A 33 -5.25 -65.36 1.23
N PRO A 34 -4.22 -64.79 0.58
CA PRO A 34 -4.33 -63.52 -0.12
C PRO A 34 -5.28 -63.69 -1.33
N PRO A 35 -6.27 -62.80 -1.54
CA PRO A 35 -7.26 -63.01 -2.62
C PRO A 35 -6.62 -63.12 -4.00
N HIS A 36 -7.23 -63.90 -4.90
CA HIS A 36 -6.77 -64.06 -6.27
C HIS A 36 -6.82 -62.73 -7.03
N GLY A 37 -5.75 -62.38 -7.75
CA GLY A 37 -5.64 -61.12 -8.50
C GLY A 37 -5.47 -59.86 -7.65
N SER A 38 -5.24 -59.98 -6.34
CA SER A 38 -5.10 -58.81 -5.43
C SER A 38 -3.75 -58.10 -5.50
N GLY A 39 -2.76 -58.69 -6.19
CA GLY A 39 -1.39 -58.16 -6.25
C GLY A 39 -0.65 -58.21 -4.91
N ILE A 40 -1.13 -59.01 -3.95
CA ILE A 40 -0.56 -59.17 -2.61
C ILE A 40 0.36 -60.38 -2.56
N THR A 41 1.58 -60.18 -2.06
CA THR A 41 2.53 -61.24 -1.67
C THR A 41 2.89 -61.07 -0.20
N VAL A 42 2.85 -62.16 0.56
CA VAL A 42 3.21 -62.20 1.99
C VAL A 42 4.53 -62.94 2.14
N PHE A 43 5.49 -62.32 2.84
CA PHE A 43 6.79 -62.89 3.16
C PHE A 43 6.95 -62.98 4.69
N ILE A 44 7.20 -64.18 5.20
CA ILE A 44 7.62 -64.41 6.59
C ILE A 44 9.10 -64.78 6.54
N LYS A 45 9.96 -63.96 7.17
CA LYS A 45 11.42 -64.10 7.11
C LYS A 45 12.06 -63.90 8.49
N PRO A 46 13.30 -64.37 8.71
CA PRO A 46 13.99 -64.15 9.98
C PRO A 46 14.19 -62.66 10.31
N GLY A 47 14.05 -62.30 11.57
CA GLY A 47 14.37 -60.96 12.08
C GLY A 47 15.87 -60.71 12.17
N SER A 48 16.28 -59.45 12.01
CA SER A 48 17.66 -58.99 12.15
C SER A 48 17.84 -58.20 13.46
N PRO A 49 18.86 -58.47 14.30
CA PRO A 49 19.95 -59.44 14.10
C PRO A 49 19.54 -60.87 14.50
N ALA A 50 20.02 -61.86 13.74
CA ALA A 50 19.79 -63.26 14.05
C ALA A 50 20.73 -63.73 15.19
N LEU A 51 20.22 -63.83 16.42
CA LEU A 51 20.81 -64.64 17.50
C LEU A 51 19.81 -64.79 18.68
N PRO A 52 19.00 -65.87 18.68
CA PRO A 52 18.82 -66.61 19.94
C PRO A 52 19.34 -68.05 19.84
N ALA A 53 19.80 -68.60 20.96
CA ALA A 53 20.37 -69.95 21.07
C ALA A 53 19.37 -71.12 20.90
N LYS A 54 18.18 -70.87 20.34
CA LYS A 54 17.15 -71.87 20.04
C LYS A 54 16.66 -71.71 18.61
N LEU A 55 16.72 -72.79 17.85
CA LEU A 55 16.24 -72.86 16.47
C LEU A 55 14.70 -72.83 16.46
N CYS A 56 14.11 -71.80 15.87
CA CYS A 56 12.68 -71.74 15.57
C CYS A 56 12.44 -71.87 14.07
N TYR A 57 11.42 -72.65 13.70
CA TYR A 57 11.06 -72.96 12.32
C TYR A 57 9.58 -72.69 12.07
N ILE A 58 9.26 -72.38 10.82
CA ILE A 58 7.89 -72.37 10.29
C ILE A 58 7.56 -73.80 9.88
N ILE A 59 6.52 -74.39 10.47
CA ILE A 59 6.03 -75.73 10.15
C ILE A 59 4.90 -75.56 9.13
N ASN A 60 5.16 -75.99 7.89
CA ASN A 60 4.20 -75.93 6.78
C ASN A 60 4.20 -77.31 6.09
N ALA A 61 3.01 -77.90 5.90
CA ALA A 61 2.84 -79.23 5.29
C ALA A 61 3.80 -80.31 5.85
N LYS A 62 3.99 -80.31 7.19
CA LYS A 62 4.94 -81.17 7.94
C LYS A 62 6.44 -80.98 7.60
N ARG A 63 6.81 -79.90 6.90
CA ARG A 63 8.20 -79.51 6.62
C ARG A 63 8.60 -78.31 7.46
N HIS A 64 9.84 -78.29 7.93
CA HIS A 64 10.44 -77.13 8.60
C HIS A 64 11.01 -76.18 7.54
N LYS A 65 10.55 -74.93 7.54
CA LYS A 65 11.04 -73.84 6.68
C LYS A 65 11.63 -72.72 7.54
N THR A 66 12.63 -72.01 7.03
CA THR A 66 13.22 -70.79 7.65
C THR A 66 12.62 -69.49 7.11
N SER A 67 11.87 -69.56 6.02
CA SER A 67 11.05 -68.49 5.46
C SER A 67 9.82 -69.08 4.77
N LEU A 68 8.78 -68.27 4.61
CA LEU A 68 7.57 -68.64 3.86
C LEU A 68 7.17 -67.47 2.98
N THR A 69 6.92 -67.75 1.70
CA THR A 69 6.32 -66.80 0.75
C THR A 69 4.95 -67.34 0.36
N ILE A 70 3.94 -66.46 0.31
CA ILE A 70 2.56 -66.78 -0.07
C ILE A 70 2.13 -65.76 -1.12
N GLN A 71 1.78 -66.23 -2.32
CA GLN A 71 1.36 -65.39 -3.44
C GLN A 71 -0.16 -65.16 -3.47
N SER A 72 -0.58 -64.22 -4.32
CA SER A 72 -1.99 -63.94 -4.58
C SER A 72 -2.71 -65.18 -5.13
N GLY A 73 -3.77 -65.62 -4.46
CA GLY A 73 -4.55 -66.81 -4.81
C GLY A 73 -4.05 -68.11 -4.15
N GLU A 74 -2.89 -68.11 -3.49
CA GLU A 74 -2.42 -69.26 -2.70
C GLU A 74 -3.09 -69.26 -1.31
N LYS A 75 -3.37 -70.45 -0.77
CA LYS A 75 -3.82 -70.66 0.60
C LYS A 75 -2.80 -71.52 1.33
N GLU A 76 -2.19 -70.96 2.36
CA GLU A 76 -1.13 -71.60 3.13
C GLU A 76 -1.50 -71.70 4.61
N VAL A 77 -1.29 -72.88 5.19
CA VAL A 77 -1.56 -73.19 6.60
C VAL A 77 -0.26 -73.61 7.28
N PHE A 78 0.11 -72.91 8.33
CA PHE A 78 1.39 -73.10 9.02
C PHE A 78 1.30 -72.84 10.53
N SER A 79 2.28 -73.32 11.28
CA SER A 79 2.46 -73.00 12.69
C SER A 79 3.94 -72.77 13.01
N PHE A 80 4.26 -72.24 14.18
CA PHE A 80 5.65 -72.01 14.62
C PHE A 80 6.12 -73.11 15.57
N SER A 81 7.39 -73.49 15.47
CA SER A 81 7.99 -74.48 16.39
C SER A 81 8.45 -73.88 17.74
N CYS A 82 8.17 -72.61 18.01
CA CYS A 82 8.53 -71.90 19.23
C CYS A 82 7.36 -71.06 19.76
N HIS A 83 7.38 -70.77 21.06
CA HIS A 83 6.32 -70.05 21.76
C HIS A 83 6.32 -68.53 21.49
N ASN A 84 7.49 -67.96 21.18
CA ASN A 84 7.71 -66.51 21.04
C ASN A 84 8.21 -66.15 19.63
N PRO A 85 7.44 -66.42 18.56
CA PRO A 85 7.92 -66.28 17.19
C PRO A 85 8.22 -64.83 16.79
N GLU A 86 7.70 -63.84 17.51
CA GLU A 86 7.94 -62.40 17.31
C GLU A 86 9.41 -61.98 17.48
N ASN A 87 10.19 -62.73 18.24
CA ASN A 87 11.63 -62.50 18.41
C ASN A 87 12.48 -63.19 17.33
N HIS A 88 11.87 -64.01 16.48
CA HIS A 88 12.56 -64.81 15.46
C HIS A 88 12.16 -64.42 14.03
N PHE A 89 10.91 -64.01 13.81
CA PHE A 89 10.34 -63.76 12.49
C PHE A 89 9.67 -62.39 12.38
N VAL A 90 9.76 -61.81 11.18
CA VAL A 90 9.01 -60.62 10.76
C VAL A 90 8.15 -60.98 9.54
N ILE A 91 7.03 -60.28 9.39
CA ILE A 91 6.11 -60.46 8.25
C ILE A 91 6.05 -59.19 7.41
N GLU A 92 6.34 -59.31 6.13
CA GLU A 92 6.24 -58.24 5.14
C GLU A 92 5.10 -58.56 4.17
N ILE A 93 4.17 -57.63 4.01
CA ILE A 93 3.00 -57.77 3.13
C ILE A 93 3.15 -56.73 2.03
N GLN A 94 3.55 -57.15 0.84
CA GLN A 94 3.71 -56.27 -0.31
C GLN A 94 2.47 -56.33 -1.20
N LYS A 95 1.86 -55.18 -1.47
CA LYS A 95 0.75 -55.01 -2.41
C LYS A 95 1.21 -54.11 -3.57
N THR A 96 1.34 -54.70 -4.75
CA THR A 96 1.66 -53.94 -5.97
C THR A 96 0.36 -53.43 -6.60
N ILE A 97 0.31 -52.14 -6.92
CA ILE A 97 -0.84 -51.46 -7.52
C ILE A 97 -0.38 -50.83 -8.83
N ASP A 98 -0.95 -51.28 -9.95
CA ASP A 98 -0.61 -50.78 -11.28
C ASP A 98 -1.72 -49.86 -11.82
N CYS A 99 -1.47 -48.55 -11.75
CA CYS A 99 -2.33 -47.51 -12.30
C CYS A 99 -2.07 -47.23 -13.79
N MET A 100 -1.12 -47.92 -14.44
CA MET A 100 -0.81 -47.73 -15.86
C MET A 100 -1.75 -48.54 -16.74
N SER A 101 -2.12 -49.74 -16.29
CA SER A 101 -2.98 -50.68 -17.04
C SER A 101 -4.31 -51.03 -16.35
N GLY A 102 -4.49 -50.60 -15.09
CA GLY A 102 -5.66 -50.93 -14.28
C GLY A 102 -6.23 -49.73 -13.51
N PRO A 103 -7.41 -49.88 -12.90
CA PRO A 103 -8.04 -48.81 -12.12
C PRO A 103 -7.25 -48.53 -10.83
N CYS A 104 -6.87 -47.26 -10.62
CA CYS A 104 -6.28 -46.83 -9.37
C CYS A 104 -7.27 -46.96 -8.19
N PRO A 105 -6.83 -47.45 -7.02
CA PRO A 105 -7.62 -47.43 -5.79
C PRO A 105 -7.60 -46.04 -5.17
N PHE A 106 -8.52 -45.17 -5.59
CA PHE A 106 -8.76 -43.89 -4.93
C PHE A 106 -9.64 -44.05 -3.70
N GLY A 107 -9.39 -43.25 -2.66
CA GLY A 107 -10.03 -43.37 -1.34
C GLY A 107 -9.16 -44.08 -0.30
N GLU A 108 -9.78 -44.57 0.77
CA GLU A 108 -9.07 -45.19 1.90
C GLU A 108 -8.44 -46.54 1.55
N VAL A 109 -7.16 -46.70 1.90
CA VAL A 109 -6.45 -47.97 1.69
C VAL A 109 -6.65 -48.87 2.91
N GLN A 110 -7.22 -50.06 2.72
CA GLN A 110 -7.42 -51.03 3.81
C GLN A 110 -6.20 -51.93 4.03
N LEU A 111 -5.99 -52.39 5.27
CA LEU A 111 -4.99 -53.41 5.58
C LEU A 111 -5.47 -54.78 5.08
N GLN A 112 -4.70 -55.41 4.19
CA GLN A 112 -5.03 -56.70 3.59
C GLN A 112 -3.77 -57.58 3.54
N PRO A 113 -3.74 -58.76 4.19
CA PRO A 113 -4.77 -59.30 5.10
C PRO A 113 -4.96 -58.43 6.36
N PRO A 114 -6.14 -58.49 7.03
CA PRO A 114 -6.35 -57.78 8.28
C PRO A 114 -5.42 -58.32 9.37
N THR A 115 -4.99 -57.45 10.29
CA THR A 115 -4.01 -57.78 11.35
C THR A 115 -4.49 -58.84 12.33
N SER A 116 -5.81 -59.06 12.47
CA SER A 116 -6.40 -60.16 13.23
C SER A 116 -6.25 -61.54 12.57
N ALA A 117 -6.02 -61.60 11.25
CA ALA A 117 -5.75 -62.84 10.51
C ALA A 117 -4.24 -63.10 10.33
N LEU A 118 -3.38 -62.22 10.84
CA LEU A 118 -1.93 -62.35 10.76
C LEU A 118 -1.36 -62.77 12.11
N PRO A 119 -0.31 -63.63 12.14
CA PRO A 119 0.37 -63.98 13.38
C PRO A 119 0.90 -62.72 14.10
N THR A 120 1.10 -62.83 15.41
CA THR A 120 1.62 -61.76 16.28
C THR A 120 3.12 -61.55 16.07
N LEU A 121 3.52 -61.18 14.86
CA LEU A 121 4.89 -60.82 14.47
C LEU A 121 4.99 -59.31 14.25
N ASN A 122 6.20 -58.75 14.19
CA ASN A 122 6.40 -57.39 13.66
C ASN A 122 6.00 -57.37 12.19
N ARG A 123 5.08 -56.46 11.81
CA ARG A 123 4.40 -56.44 10.51
C ARG A 123 4.81 -55.20 9.71
N THR A 124 5.19 -55.37 8.46
CA THR A 124 5.42 -54.25 7.53
C THR A 124 4.49 -54.38 6.34
N PHE A 125 3.53 -53.46 6.20
CA PHE A 125 2.68 -53.36 5.02
C PHE A 125 3.33 -52.41 4.01
N ILE A 126 3.54 -52.85 2.78
CA ILE A 126 4.20 -52.10 1.72
C ILE A 126 3.24 -52.00 0.53
N TRP A 127 2.83 -50.79 0.18
CA TRP A 127 2.10 -50.50 -1.05
C TRP A 127 3.06 -49.91 -2.07
N ASP A 128 3.21 -50.56 -3.22
CA ASP A 128 4.02 -50.10 -4.35
C ASP A 128 3.09 -49.70 -5.49
N VAL A 129 2.78 -48.40 -5.57
CA VAL A 129 1.88 -47.82 -6.56
C VAL A 129 2.70 -47.29 -7.74
N LYS A 130 2.46 -47.83 -8.94
CA LYS A 130 3.08 -47.38 -10.19
C LYS A 130 2.08 -46.58 -10.99
N ALA A 131 2.43 -45.39 -11.47
CA ALA A 131 1.54 -44.52 -12.24
C ALA A 131 2.28 -43.81 -13.39
N HIS A 132 1.53 -43.36 -14.39
CA HIS A 132 2.12 -42.62 -15.52
C HIS A 132 2.60 -41.22 -15.10
N LYS A 133 3.61 -40.66 -15.78
CA LYS A 133 4.16 -39.32 -15.48
C LYS A 133 3.09 -38.20 -15.53
N SER A 134 1.99 -38.39 -16.27
CA SER A 134 0.87 -37.43 -16.33
C SER A 134 -0.10 -37.48 -15.15
N ILE A 135 0.06 -38.43 -14.20
CA ILE A 135 -0.83 -38.62 -13.05
C ILE A 135 -0.12 -38.14 -11.79
N GLY A 136 -0.69 -37.15 -11.10
CA GLY A 136 -0.24 -36.74 -9.76
C GLY A 136 -0.91 -37.60 -8.69
N LEU A 137 -0.12 -38.37 -7.94
CA LEU A 137 -0.61 -39.14 -6.80
C LEU A 137 -0.53 -38.29 -5.53
N GLU A 138 -1.67 -38.05 -4.88
CA GLU A 138 -1.75 -37.36 -3.60
C GLU A 138 -2.06 -38.36 -2.48
N LEU A 139 -1.12 -38.58 -1.56
CA LEU A 139 -1.38 -39.24 -0.29
C LEU A 139 -2.00 -38.24 0.68
N GLN A 140 -3.17 -38.55 1.23
CA GLN A 140 -3.85 -37.73 2.23
C GLN A 140 -3.83 -38.42 3.60
N PHE A 141 -3.49 -37.65 4.62
CA PHE A 141 -3.40 -38.06 6.02
C PHE A 141 -4.40 -37.23 6.84
N SER A 142 -5.54 -37.85 7.12
CA SER A 142 -6.53 -37.31 8.06
C SER A 142 -5.97 -37.32 9.49
N ILE A 143 -6.72 -36.80 10.46
CA ILE A 143 -6.28 -36.82 11.88
C ILE A 143 -6.15 -38.28 12.35
N PRO A 144 -5.01 -38.71 12.93
CA PRO A 144 -3.80 -37.92 13.21
C PRO A 144 -2.87 -37.75 11.99
N ARG A 145 -2.53 -36.48 11.68
CA ARG A 145 -1.54 -36.10 10.66
C ARG A 145 -0.14 -36.64 10.98
N LEU A 146 0.75 -36.62 9.99
CA LEU A 146 2.11 -37.16 10.12
C LEU A 146 3.14 -36.13 10.63
N ARG A 147 4.14 -36.63 11.37
CA ARG A 147 5.33 -35.87 11.83
C ARG A 147 6.60 -36.50 11.26
N GLN A 148 7.36 -35.78 10.45
CA GLN A 148 8.65 -36.29 9.94
C GLN A 148 9.64 -36.49 11.11
N ILE A 149 10.45 -37.54 11.08
CA ILE A 149 11.44 -37.85 12.13
C ILE A 149 12.82 -38.12 11.54
N GLY A 150 13.86 -37.68 12.26
CA GLY A 150 15.25 -37.88 11.88
C GLY A 150 15.74 -39.32 12.05
N PRO A 151 16.89 -39.70 11.45
CA PRO A 151 17.42 -41.07 11.48
C PRO A 151 17.85 -41.58 12.87
N ARG A 152 17.85 -40.72 13.90
CA ARG A 152 18.15 -41.08 15.30
C ARG A 152 16.91 -41.04 16.22
N GLU A 153 15.75 -40.75 15.66
CA GLU A 153 14.49 -40.61 16.38
C GLU A 153 13.61 -41.85 16.14
N SER A 154 12.77 -42.19 17.12
CA SER A 154 11.80 -43.28 17.03
C SER A 154 10.43 -42.80 17.49
N CYS A 155 9.37 -43.44 17.01
CA CYS A 155 8.01 -43.07 17.36
C CYS A 155 7.64 -43.64 18.75
N PRO A 156 6.93 -42.89 19.62
CA PRO A 156 6.59 -43.35 20.97
C PRO A 156 5.72 -44.62 20.99
N ASP A 157 4.93 -44.84 19.95
CA ASP A 157 4.09 -46.02 19.71
C ASP A 157 4.81 -47.15 18.94
N GLY A 158 6.05 -46.92 18.50
CA GLY A 158 6.82 -47.79 17.63
C GLY A 158 6.32 -47.87 16.18
N VAL A 159 5.28 -47.12 15.80
CA VAL A 159 4.65 -47.17 14.48
C VAL A 159 5.32 -46.17 13.54
N THR A 160 5.90 -46.63 12.44
CA THR A 160 6.58 -45.75 11.48
C THR A 160 6.01 -45.88 10.08
N HIS A 161 5.77 -44.72 9.46
CA HIS A 161 5.38 -44.57 8.06
C HIS A 161 6.62 -44.14 7.25
N SER A 162 7.11 -44.96 6.32
CA SER A 162 8.20 -44.60 5.42
C SER A 162 7.65 -44.40 4.02
N ILE A 163 7.94 -43.24 3.43
CA ILE A 163 7.37 -42.81 2.14
C ILE A 163 8.51 -42.54 1.16
N SER A 164 8.44 -43.20 0.01
CA SER A 164 9.39 -43.05 -1.08
C SER A 164 8.68 -42.76 -2.41
N GLY A 165 9.19 -41.79 -3.16
CA GLY A 165 8.81 -41.58 -4.55
C GLY A 165 9.68 -42.39 -5.51
N ARG A 166 9.47 -42.20 -6.80
CA ARG A 166 10.32 -42.71 -7.88
C ARG A 166 10.76 -41.53 -8.76
N ILE A 167 12.01 -41.55 -9.20
CA ILE A 167 12.51 -40.77 -10.35
C ILE A 167 12.98 -41.82 -11.36
N ASP A 168 12.26 -41.98 -12.47
CA ASP A 168 12.46 -43.03 -13.45
C ASP A 168 12.51 -44.44 -12.79
N ALA A 169 13.71 -45.03 -12.66
CA ALA A 169 13.93 -46.33 -12.04
C ALA A 169 14.38 -46.25 -10.57
N THR A 170 14.79 -45.08 -10.09
CA THR A 170 15.44 -44.89 -8.79
C THR A 170 14.42 -44.55 -7.71
N ALA A 171 14.48 -45.26 -6.58
CA ALA A 171 13.63 -44.98 -5.43
C ALA A 171 14.22 -43.85 -4.56
N VAL A 172 13.45 -42.80 -4.31
CA VAL A 172 13.87 -41.63 -3.51
C VAL A 172 13.09 -41.60 -2.21
N LYS A 173 13.77 -41.59 -1.07
CA LYS A 173 13.14 -41.58 0.26
C LYS A 173 12.72 -40.16 0.64
N ILE A 174 11.43 -39.86 0.60
CA ILE A 174 10.90 -38.55 0.97
C ILE A 174 10.90 -38.36 2.49
N GLY A 175 10.69 -39.44 3.26
CA GLY A 175 10.91 -39.39 4.71
C GLY A 175 10.44 -40.62 5.47
N THR A 176 10.74 -40.61 6.77
CA THR A 176 10.10 -41.48 7.76
C THR A 176 9.31 -40.60 8.72
N PHE A 177 8.12 -41.04 9.11
CA PHE A 177 7.14 -40.25 9.84
C PHE A 177 6.49 -41.05 10.98
N CYS A 178 6.13 -40.35 12.05
CA CYS A 178 5.26 -40.83 13.13
C CYS A 178 3.84 -40.26 12.98
N SER A 179 2.91 -40.84 13.72
CA SER A 179 1.61 -40.22 14.02
C SER A 179 1.77 -38.90 14.78
N ASN A 180 0.75 -38.03 14.71
CA ASN A 180 0.61 -36.77 15.45
C ASN A 180 1.65 -35.68 15.08
N GLY A 181 1.52 -35.12 13.87
CA GLY A 181 2.28 -33.95 13.41
C GLY A 181 1.44 -32.99 12.55
N THR A 182 2.10 -32.23 11.67
CA THR A 182 1.46 -31.21 10.82
C THR A 182 1.27 -31.63 9.37
N VAL A 183 1.93 -32.69 8.90
CA VAL A 183 1.88 -33.13 7.50
C VAL A 183 0.53 -33.78 7.21
N SER A 184 -0.24 -33.11 6.36
CA SER A 184 -1.61 -33.48 5.97
C SER A 184 -1.66 -34.16 4.60
N ARG A 185 -0.76 -33.80 3.67
CA ARG A 185 -0.71 -34.37 2.33
C ARG A 185 0.72 -34.47 1.83
N ILE A 186 0.97 -35.46 0.98
CA ILE A 186 2.20 -35.51 0.16
C ILE A 186 1.82 -35.88 -1.28
N LYS A 187 2.19 -35.03 -2.23
CA LYS A 187 1.96 -35.23 -3.68
C LYS A 187 3.25 -35.68 -4.35
N MET A 188 3.17 -36.66 -5.25
CA MET A 188 4.30 -37.23 -5.99
C MET A 188 3.92 -37.53 -7.45
N GLN A 189 4.94 -37.67 -8.29
CA GLN A 189 4.83 -38.11 -9.69
C GLN A 189 5.35 -39.57 -9.83
N GLU A 190 5.03 -40.25 -10.94
CA GLU A 190 5.59 -41.56 -11.40
C GLU A 190 5.28 -42.80 -10.53
N GLY A 191 4.96 -42.60 -9.27
CA GLY A 191 4.59 -43.68 -8.35
C GLY A 191 4.96 -43.34 -6.92
N VAL A 192 4.40 -44.11 -5.98
CA VAL A 192 4.70 -43.98 -4.56
C VAL A 192 4.82 -45.35 -3.91
N LYS A 193 5.88 -45.52 -3.14
CA LYS A 193 6.10 -46.68 -2.28
C LYS A 193 5.91 -46.24 -0.83
N MET A 194 4.83 -46.71 -0.24
CA MET A 194 4.44 -46.44 1.16
C MET A 194 4.66 -47.69 2.00
N ALA A 195 5.41 -47.59 3.09
CA ALA A 195 5.67 -48.70 4.02
C ALA A 195 5.24 -48.33 5.45
N LEU A 196 4.28 -49.07 6.00
CA LEU A 196 3.79 -48.96 7.37
C LEU A 196 4.36 -50.10 8.21
N HIS A 197 5.20 -49.76 9.19
CA HIS A 197 5.75 -50.70 10.16
C HIS A 197 4.90 -50.68 11.43
N LEU A 198 4.44 -51.85 11.85
CA LEU A 198 3.61 -52.07 13.03
C LEU A 198 4.32 -53.07 13.96
N PRO A 199 4.58 -52.70 15.23
CA PRO A 199 5.06 -53.63 16.24
C PRO A 199 4.08 -54.79 16.46
N TRP A 200 4.59 -55.96 16.84
CA TRP A 200 3.81 -57.19 17.06
C TRP A 200 2.64 -57.03 18.04
N PHE A 201 2.80 -56.17 19.05
CA PHE A 201 1.80 -55.88 20.08
C PHE A 201 0.74 -54.85 19.64
N HIS A 202 0.89 -54.22 18.48
CA HIS A 202 0.03 -53.11 18.08
C HIS A 202 -1.15 -53.58 17.21
N ASN A 203 -2.36 -53.50 17.75
CA ASN A 203 -3.58 -53.96 17.10
C ASN A 203 -4.27 -52.82 16.32
N ARG A 204 -3.81 -52.60 15.07
CA ARG A 204 -4.32 -51.56 14.16
C ARG A 204 -4.94 -52.22 12.93
N ASN A 205 -6.15 -51.80 12.54
CA ASN A 205 -6.89 -52.36 11.40
C ASN A 205 -6.92 -51.45 10.15
N VAL A 206 -6.53 -50.18 10.29
CA VAL A 206 -6.58 -49.15 9.23
C VAL A 206 -5.18 -48.71 8.80
N SER A 207 -4.97 -48.41 7.51
CA SER A 207 -3.69 -47.88 7.03
C SER A 207 -3.42 -46.46 7.53
N GLY A 208 -4.46 -45.67 7.78
CA GLY A 208 -4.37 -44.25 8.15
C GLY A 208 -4.02 -43.31 7.01
N PHE A 209 -4.17 -43.72 5.75
CA PHE A 209 -4.05 -42.83 4.60
C PHE A 209 -5.04 -43.18 3.48
N SER A 210 -5.33 -42.20 2.63
CA SER A 210 -6.06 -42.36 1.38
C SER A 210 -5.22 -41.89 0.19
N ILE A 211 -5.56 -42.39 -1.01
CA ILE A 211 -4.94 -42.00 -2.27
C ILE A 211 -5.95 -41.18 -3.07
N ALA A 212 -5.55 -40.02 -3.57
CA ALA A 212 -6.35 -39.17 -4.43
C ALA A 212 -5.63 -38.87 -5.76
N ASN A 213 -6.42 -38.68 -6.82
CA ASN A 213 -5.93 -38.23 -8.12
C ASN A 213 -5.83 -36.69 -8.15
N ARG A 214 -4.72 -36.16 -8.66
CA ARG A 214 -4.51 -34.73 -8.91
C ARG A 214 -3.76 -34.51 -10.22
N SER A 215 -3.72 -33.25 -10.64
CA SER A 215 -2.81 -32.79 -11.69
C SER A 215 -1.36 -33.23 -11.40
N SER A 216 -0.63 -33.58 -12.46
CA SER A 216 0.81 -33.83 -12.36
C SER A 216 1.55 -32.60 -11.84
N ILE A 217 2.60 -32.83 -11.05
CA ILE A 217 3.51 -31.80 -10.57
C ILE A 217 4.84 -31.91 -11.34
N LYS A 218 5.48 -30.79 -11.69
CA LYS A 218 6.82 -30.76 -12.31
C LYS A 218 7.92 -30.66 -11.24
N ARG A 219 7.79 -31.48 -10.19
CA ARG A 219 8.55 -31.38 -8.93
C ARG A 219 8.58 -32.76 -8.26
N LEU A 220 9.71 -33.16 -7.67
CA LEU A 220 9.87 -34.43 -6.93
C LEU A 220 8.70 -34.73 -5.98
N CYS A 221 8.37 -33.78 -5.11
CA CYS A 221 7.17 -33.86 -4.27
C CYS A 221 6.73 -32.50 -3.73
N ILE A 222 5.47 -32.45 -3.30
CA ILE A 222 4.88 -31.33 -2.54
C ILE A 222 4.34 -31.86 -1.21
N ILE A 223 4.84 -31.34 -0.09
CA ILE A 223 4.40 -31.70 1.28
C ILE A 223 3.53 -30.56 1.84
N GLU A 224 2.26 -30.84 2.14
CA GLU A 224 1.34 -29.89 2.78
C GLU A 224 1.39 -30.02 4.30
N CYS A 225 1.76 -28.94 4.99
CA CYS A 225 1.81 -28.84 6.45
C CYS A 225 0.73 -27.87 6.94
N VAL A 226 -0.20 -28.37 7.74
CA VAL A 226 -1.33 -27.58 8.28
C VAL A 226 -1.16 -27.41 9.79
N PHE A 227 -1.10 -26.15 10.23
CA PHE A 227 -1.09 -25.77 11.64
C PHE A 227 -2.50 -25.35 12.07
N GLU A 228 -2.97 -25.90 13.20
CA GLU A 228 -4.29 -25.57 13.75
C GLU A 228 -4.22 -24.50 14.84
N ASP A 229 -3.09 -24.44 15.56
CA ASP A 229 -2.75 -23.49 16.63
C ASP A 229 -1.22 -23.31 16.65
N GLU A 230 -0.68 -22.70 17.71
CA GLU A 230 0.76 -22.61 17.96
C GLU A 230 1.45 -23.99 17.94
N GLY A 231 2.65 -24.03 17.39
CA GLY A 231 3.45 -25.25 17.34
C GLY A 231 4.71 -25.09 16.51
N SER A 232 5.46 -26.17 16.36
CA SER A 232 6.58 -26.21 15.41
C SER A 232 6.63 -27.53 14.67
N ALA A 233 7.11 -27.48 13.44
CA ALA A 233 7.36 -28.64 12.60
C ALA A 233 8.84 -28.64 12.19
N THR A 234 9.55 -29.72 12.49
CA THR A 234 10.89 -29.98 11.94
C THR A 234 10.74 -30.82 10.68
N LEU A 235 11.34 -30.35 9.59
CA LEU A 235 11.22 -30.93 8.25
C LEU A 235 12.61 -31.10 7.63
N MET A 236 12.70 -32.05 6.69
CA MET A 236 13.95 -32.42 6.04
C MET A 236 13.74 -32.66 4.55
N SER A 237 14.79 -32.39 3.76
CA SER A 237 14.90 -32.73 2.35
C SER A 237 14.77 -34.24 2.11
N ALA A 238 14.40 -34.62 0.88
CA ALA A 238 14.46 -36.01 0.44
C ALA A 238 15.86 -36.60 0.66
N ASN A 239 15.92 -37.92 0.89
CA ASN A 239 17.11 -38.71 1.19
C ASN A 239 17.95 -38.21 2.38
N TYR A 240 17.44 -37.33 3.26
CA TYR A 240 18.19 -36.88 4.43
C TYR A 240 18.60 -38.06 5.34
N PRO A 241 19.88 -38.20 5.75
CA PRO A 241 20.99 -37.23 5.64
C PRO A 241 21.95 -37.47 4.45
N ASP A 242 21.63 -38.42 3.58
CA ASP A 242 22.53 -39.03 2.58
C ASP A 242 22.74 -38.16 1.34
N GLY A 243 21.74 -37.35 0.95
CA GLY A 243 21.88 -36.34 -0.10
C GLY A 243 20.64 -36.17 -0.98
N PHE A 244 20.19 -34.92 -1.15
CA PHE A 244 19.07 -34.56 -2.02
C PHE A 244 19.42 -34.86 -3.50
N PRO A 245 18.47 -35.37 -4.32
CA PRO A 245 18.73 -35.66 -5.73
C PRO A 245 19.18 -34.46 -6.56
N GLU A 246 19.98 -34.73 -7.59
CA GLU A 246 20.45 -33.75 -8.57
C GLU A 246 19.30 -33.21 -9.45
N ASP A 247 19.37 -31.94 -9.85
CA ASP A 247 18.38 -31.18 -10.65
C ASP A 247 16.90 -31.18 -10.16
N GLU A 248 16.61 -31.77 -9.00
CA GLU A 248 15.24 -31.90 -8.51
C GLU A 248 14.71 -30.67 -7.75
N LEU A 249 13.38 -30.59 -7.67
CA LEU A 249 12.68 -29.52 -6.96
C LEU A 249 11.70 -30.09 -5.92
N MET A 250 11.94 -29.83 -4.64
CA MET A 250 11.08 -30.26 -3.53
C MET A 250 10.39 -29.07 -2.89
N THR A 251 9.10 -29.21 -2.57
CA THR A 251 8.27 -28.09 -2.06
C THR A 251 7.56 -28.45 -0.77
N TRP A 252 7.48 -27.50 0.15
CA TRP A 252 6.64 -27.53 1.33
C TRP A 252 5.62 -26.39 1.26
N GLN A 253 4.35 -26.70 1.45
CA GLN A 253 3.25 -25.74 1.49
C GLN A 253 2.77 -25.62 2.93
N PHE A 254 2.72 -24.40 3.46
CA PHE A 254 2.36 -24.14 4.85
C PHE A 254 1.01 -23.44 4.92
N VAL A 255 0.06 -24.08 5.59
CA VAL A 255 -1.25 -23.48 5.90
C VAL A 255 -1.20 -22.94 7.33
N ILE A 256 -1.31 -21.62 7.45
CA ILE A 256 -1.07 -20.87 8.70
C ILE A 256 -2.35 -20.12 9.09
N PRO A 257 -2.86 -20.27 10.33
CA PRO A 257 -4.01 -19.50 10.81
C PRO A 257 -3.76 -17.98 10.71
N PRO A 258 -4.73 -17.15 10.28
CA PRO A 258 -4.51 -15.72 10.00
C PRO A 258 -3.94 -14.89 11.17
N HIS A 259 -4.21 -15.31 12.40
CA HIS A 259 -3.78 -14.65 13.64
C HIS A 259 -2.36 -15.06 14.10
N LEU A 260 -1.79 -16.14 13.54
CA LEU A 260 -0.45 -16.63 13.88
C LEU A 260 0.59 -16.18 12.85
N ARG A 261 1.87 -16.32 13.21
CA ARG A 261 3.00 -16.00 12.34
C ARG A 261 3.97 -17.15 12.26
N ALA A 262 4.40 -17.45 11.04
CA ALA A 262 5.42 -18.45 10.76
C ALA A 262 6.81 -17.83 10.71
N SER A 263 7.80 -18.52 11.26
CA SER A 263 9.22 -18.20 11.07
C SER A 263 9.99 -19.46 10.73
N VAL A 264 10.90 -19.36 9.75
CA VAL A 264 11.72 -20.49 9.31
C VAL A 264 13.14 -20.34 9.84
N SER A 265 13.68 -21.42 10.38
CA SER A 265 15.08 -21.51 10.83
C SER A 265 15.73 -22.76 10.26
N PHE A 266 16.90 -22.60 9.64
CA PHE A 266 17.69 -23.74 9.18
C PHE A 266 18.51 -24.28 10.34
N LEU A 267 18.31 -25.55 10.68
CA LEU A 267 18.95 -26.20 11.83
C LEU A 267 20.29 -26.83 11.42
N ARG A 268 20.31 -27.51 10.27
CA ARG A 268 21.50 -28.13 9.67
C ARG A 268 21.35 -28.16 8.16
N PHE A 269 22.36 -27.68 7.45
CA PHE A 269 22.42 -27.81 6.00
C PHE A 269 23.85 -28.05 5.52
N ASN A 270 23.96 -28.63 4.33
CA ASN A 270 25.18 -28.68 3.52
C ASN A 270 24.79 -28.32 2.08
N VAL A 271 25.77 -27.82 1.33
CA VAL A 271 25.67 -27.42 -0.09
C VAL A 271 26.32 -28.46 -1.01
N SER A 272 25.95 -28.40 -2.29
CA SER A 272 26.57 -29.13 -3.40
C SER A 272 27.69 -28.29 -4.03
N ASN A 273 28.58 -28.92 -4.81
CA ASN A 273 29.42 -28.18 -5.73
C ASN A 273 28.75 -28.17 -7.11
N CYS A 274 28.12 -27.06 -7.47
CA CYS A 274 27.34 -26.93 -8.70
C CYS A 274 28.23 -26.60 -9.92
N GLU A 275 28.14 -27.41 -10.98
CA GLU A 275 28.68 -27.06 -12.31
C GLU A 275 27.74 -26.13 -13.09
N LYS A 276 26.42 -26.38 -12.99
CA LYS A 276 25.37 -25.62 -13.69
C LYS A 276 24.13 -25.49 -12.82
N LYS A 277 23.39 -24.39 -13.04
CA LYS A 277 22.29 -23.90 -12.20
C LYS A 277 22.76 -23.54 -10.78
N GLU A 278 22.05 -22.64 -10.12
CA GLU A 278 22.32 -22.28 -8.73
C GLU A 278 21.33 -23.01 -7.80
N GLU A 279 21.87 -23.75 -6.84
CA GLU A 279 21.13 -24.24 -5.67
C GLU A 279 20.61 -23.04 -4.87
N ARG A 280 19.32 -23.08 -4.52
CA ARG A 280 18.64 -21.95 -3.89
C ARG A 280 17.37 -22.38 -3.19
N VAL A 281 16.93 -21.52 -2.27
CA VAL A 281 15.64 -21.66 -1.61
C VAL A 281 14.71 -20.55 -2.08
N GLU A 282 13.56 -20.95 -2.62
CA GLU A 282 12.54 -20.04 -3.15
C GLU A 282 11.33 -19.99 -2.20
N TYR A 283 10.99 -18.79 -1.74
CA TYR A 283 9.81 -18.55 -0.92
C TYR A 283 8.73 -17.82 -1.72
N TYR A 284 7.52 -18.37 -1.72
CA TYR A 284 6.34 -17.73 -2.29
C TYR A 284 5.51 -17.19 -1.11
N ILE A 285 5.61 -15.88 -0.87
CA ILE A 285 5.07 -15.20 0.32
C ILE A 285 3.99 -14.21 -0.11
N PRO A 286 2.74 -14.32 0.39
CA PRO A 286 1.67 -13.38 0.07
C PRO A 286 2.08 -11.93 0.35
N GLY A 287 1.98 -11.08 -0.68
CA GLY A 287 2.28 -9.65 -0.58
C GLY A 287 3.76 -9.26 -0.63
N SER A 288 4.70 -10.17 -0.90
CA SER A 288 6.06 -9.76 -1.30
C SER A 288 6.04 -9.09 -2.69
N THR A 289 6.91 -8.08 -2.86
CA THR A 289 7.21 -7.39 -4.12
C THR A 289 8.04 -8.22 -5.10
N THR A 290 8.73 -9.24 -4.61
CA THR A 290 9.64 -10.12 -5.35
C THR A 290 9.23 -11.55 -5.05
N ASN A 291 8.21 -12.04 -5.76
CA ASN A 291 7.74 -13.42 -5.65
C ASN A 291 8.16 -14.22 -6.90
N PRO A 292 8.90 -15.34 -6.76
CA PRO A 292 9.46 -15.88 -5.51
C PRO A 292 10.60 -15.02 -4.94
N GLU A 293 10.70 -14.97 -3.62
CA GLU A 293 11.88 -14.45 -2.93
C GLU A 293 12.96 -15.53 -2.95
N VAL A 294 14.14 -15.22 -3.49
CA VAL A 294 15.25 -16.17 -3.64
C VAL A 294 16.30 -15.91 -2.56
N PHE A 295 16.61 -16.94 -1.78
CA PHE A 295 17.64 -16.93 -0.73
C PHE A 295 18.69 -18.02 -0.99
N ARG A 296 19.94 -17.75 -0.58
CA ARG A 296 20.95 -18.79 -0.41
C ARG A 296 20.70 -19.57 0.88
N LEU A 297 21.33 -20.74 1.02
CA LEU A 297 21.17 -21.55 2.22
C LEU A 297 21.85 -20.91 3.45
N GLU A 298 22.89 -20.10 3.25
CA GLU A 298 23.57 -19.34 4.31
C GLU A 298 22.83 -18.06 4.72
N ASP A 299 21.88 -17.59 3.92
CA ASP A 299 21.19 -16.33 4.18
C ASP A 299 20.28 -16.44 5.42
N LYS A 300 20.01 -15.30 6.06
CA LYS A 300 19.04 -15.23 7.14
C LYS A 300 17.63 -15.45 6.60
N GLN A 301 17.07 -16.61 6.94
CA GLN A 301 15.74 -17.05 6.51
C GLN A 301 14.61 -16.13 7.03
N PRO A 302 13.49 -16.03 6.30
CA PRO A 302 12.38 -15.13 6.63
C PRO A 302 11.65 -15.52 7.93
N GLY A 303 11.26 -14.50 8.68
CA GLY A 303 10.52 -14.62 9.94
C GLY A 303 9.30 -13.70 9.96
N ASN A 304 8.37 -13.99 10.88
CA ASN A 304 7.10 -13.28 11.04
C ASN A 304 6.21 -13.23 9.78
N MET A 305 6.25 -14.29 8.95
CA MET A 305 5.41 -14.44 7.77
C MET A 305 3.94 -14.64 8.17
N ALA A 306 3.03 -14.05 7.40
CA ALA A 306 1.59 -14.09 7.62
C ALA A 306 0.88 -14.80 6.47
N GLY A 307 -0.15 -15.59 6.79
CA GLY A 307 -0.89 -16.37 5.80
C GLY A 307 -0.11 -17.57 5.26
N ASN A 308 -0.67 -18.23 4.25
CA ASN A 308 -0.12 -19.44 3.67
C ASN A 308 1.08 -19.10 2.78
N PHE A 309 2.16 -19.88 2.84
CA PHE A 309 3.36 -19.66 2.03
C PHE A 309 3.97 -20.98 1.58
N ASN A 310 4.72 -20.95 0.49
CA ASN A 310 5.47 -22.12 0.00
C ASN A 310 6.98 -21.89 0.18
N LEU A 311 7.70 -22.94 0.55
CA LEU A 311 9.17 -23.02 0.53
C LEU A 311 9.55 -24.09 -0.50
N SER A 312 10.46 -23.77 -1.42
CA SER A 312 10.98 -24.72 -2.41
C SER A 312 12.50 -24.82 -2.30
N LEU A 313 13.04 -26.04 -2.32
CA LEU A 313 14.48 -26.31 -2.42
C LEU A 313 14.78 -26.83 -3.82
N GLN A 314 15.62 -26.12 -4.56
CA GLN A 314 16.08 -26.48 -5.90
C GLN A 314 17.50 -27.05 -5.83
N GLY A 315 17.69 -28.26 -6.34
CA GLY A 315 19.02 -28.84 -6.61
C GLY A 315 19.67 -28.22 -7.84
N CYS A 316 21.00 -28.34 -7.94
CA CYS A 316 21.79 -27.96 -9.11
C CYS A 316 22.38 -29.19 -9.81
N ASP A 317 23.01 -29.00 -10.96
CA ASP A 317 23.79 -30.02 -11.65
C ASP A 317 25.19 -30.09 -10.98
N GLN A 318 25.63 -31.26 -10.52
CA GLN A 318 26.76 -31.43 -9.59
C GLN A 318 28.10 -31.74 -10.30
N ASP A 319 29.21 -31.32 -9.69
CA ASP A 319 30.58 -31.63 -10.15
C ASP A 319 30.84 -33.15 -10.10
N ALA A 320 31.22 -33.73 -11.24
CA ALA A 320 31.40 -35.18 -11.37
C ALA A 320 32.60 -35.76 -10.58
N GLN A 321 33.56 -34.93 -10.16
CA GLN A 321 34.70 -35.35 -9.34
C GLN A 321 34.46 -35.09 -7.84
N ASN A 322 33.77 -34.01 -7.49
CA ASN A 322 33.50 -33.61 -6.11
C ASN A 322 32.06 -33.08 -5.95
N PRO A 323 31.01 -33.90 -6.04
CA PRO A 323 29.61 -33.42 -6.12
C PRO A 323 29.12 -32.65 -4.87
N GLY A 324 29.75 -32.87 -3.71
CA GLY A 324 29.23 -32.37 -2.43
C GLY A 324 28.03 -33.19 -1.95
N ILE A 325 27.26 -32.65 -0.99
CA ILE A 325 26.03 -33.29 -0.49
C ILE A 325 25.04 -32.19 -0.10
N LEU A 326 24.09 -31.88 -0.97
CA LEU A 326 22.95 -31.02 -0.62
C LEU A 326 22.06 -31.74 0.41
N ARG A 327 21.83 -31.12 1.56
CA ARG A 327 20.83 -31.58 2.52
C ARG A 327 20.32 -30.42 3.34
N LEU A 328 19.04 -30.44 3.69
CA LEU A 328 18.39 -29.40 4.47
C LEU A 328 17.57 -30.03 5.60
N GLN A 329 17.82 -29.60 6.83
CA GLN A 329 16.96 -29.79 7.99
C GLN A 329 16.59 -28.42 8.53
N PHE A 330 15.29 -28.12 8.59
CA PHE A 330 14.77 -26.83 9.02
C PHE A 330 13.60 -27.00 9.98
N GLN A 331 13.31 -25.93 10.72
CA GLN A 331 12.15 -25.83 11.59
C GLN A 331 11.26 -24.68 11.11
N VAL A 332 9.95 -24.92 11.10
CA VAL A 332 8.93 -23.88 10.99
C VAL A 332 8.30 -23.73 12.35
N LEU A 333 8.45 -22.54 12.95
CA LEU A 333 7.81 -22.17 14.21
C LEU A 333 6.60 -21.28 13.90
N VAL A 334 5.43 -21.71 14.34
CA VAL A 334 4.16 -21.01 14.19
C VAL A 334 3.66 -20.62 15.58
N GLN A 335 3.50 -19.32 15.81
CA GLN A 335 3.22 -18.76 17.12
C GLN A 335 2.52 -17.41 16.99
N HIS A 336 1.94 -16.91 18.07
CA HIS A 336 1.57 -15.51 18.16
C HIS A 336 2.82 -14.62 18.03
N PRO A 337 2.69 -13.38 17.53
CA PRO A 337 3.83 -12.51 17.30
C PRO A 337 4.58 -12.17 18.60
N GLN A 338 5.75 -12.79 18.82
CA GLN A 338 6.54 -12.68 20.07
C GLN A 338 7.02 -11.25 20.42
N ASN A 339 7.06 -10.34 19.46
CA ASN A 339 7.57 -8.96 19.63
C ASN A 339 6.64 -7.93 18.99
N GLU A 340 5.35 -7.95 19.34
CA GLU A 340 4.58 -6.72 19.30
C GLU A 340 5.10 -5.74 20.36
N SER A 341 5.09 -4.45 20.04
CA SER A 341 4.98 -3.49 21.12
C SER A 341 3.64 -3.74 21.81
N ASN A 342 3.64 -4.19 23.09
CA ASN A 342 2.45 -4.27 23.95
C ASN A 342 1.75 -2.90 24.20
N LYS A 343 2.11 -1.88 23.42
CA LYS A 343 1.49 -0.57 23.32
C LYS A 343 0.34 -0.66 22.31
N ILE A 344 -0.85 -0.91 22.85
CA ILE A 344 -2.10 -0.68 22.12
C ILE A 344 -2.28 0.84 22.03
N TYR A 345 -2.43 1.35 20.81
CA TYR A 345 -2.75 2.74 20.54
C TYR A 345 -4.27 2.91 20.46
N LEU A 346 -4.81 3.85 21.23
CA LEU A 346 -6.23 4.22 21.18
C LEU A 346 -6.39 5.40 20.22
N VAL A 347 -7.07 5.20 19.11
CA VAL A 347 -7.40 6.26 18.15
C VAL A 347 -8.87 6.60 18.31
N ASP A 348 -9.15 7.76 18.91
CA ASP A 348 -10.51 8.22 19.14
C ASP A 348 -11.01 9.06 17.96
N LEU A 349 -11.84 8.47 17.09
CA LEU A 349 -12.51 9.17 15.99
C LEU A 349 -13.99 9.43 16.31
N SER A 350 -14.42 9.32 17.58
CA SER A 350 -15.85 9.43 17.95
C SER A 350 -16.43 10.83 17.78
N ASN A 351 -15.62 11.87 17.98
CA ASN A 351 -16.01 13.27 17.76
C ASN A 351 -15.84 13.73 16.30
N GLU A 352 -15.16 12.93 15.48
CA GLU A 352 -14.89 13.26 14.08
C GLU A 352 -16.07 12.85 13.19
N GLN A 353 -16.33 13.64 12.15
CA GLN A 353 -17.40 13.40 11.18
C GLN A 353 -16.85 13.37 9.76
N ALA A 354 -17.36 12.43 8.94
CA ALA A 354 -16.99 12.26 7.54
C ALA A 354 -15.46 12.22 7.33
N MET A 355 -14.78 11.40 8.15
CA MET A 355 -13.34 11.27 8.20
C MET A 355 -12.89 9.81 8.09
N SER A 356 -11.82 9.59 7.35
CA SER A 356 -11.10 8.32 7.25
C SER A 356 -9.60 8.52 7.50
N LEU A 357 -8.99 7.57 8.23
CA LEU A 357 -7.55 7.50 8.45
C LEU A 357 -7.04 6.16 7.94
N THR A 358 -6.25 6.18 6.86
CA THR A 358 -5.61 5.01 6.28
C THR A 358 -4.17 4.93 6.75
N ILE A 359 -3.76 3.78 7.27
CA ILE A 359 -2.36 3.44 7.56
C ILE A 359 -1.95 2.33 6.60
N GLU A 360 -0.83 2.52 5.91
CA GLU A 360 -0.38 1.62 4.84
C GLU A 360 1.15 1.62 4.71
N PRO A 361 1.74 0.65 3.99
CA PRO A 361 3.18 0.61 3.75
C PRO A 361 3.62 1.70 2.78
N ARG A 362 4.77 2.32 3.05
CA ARG A 362 5.41 3.23 2.09
C ARG A 362 5.83 2.45 0.85
N PRO A 363 5.72 3.01 -0.36
CA PRO A 363 6.29 2.41 -1.56
C PRO A 363 7.81 2.26 -1.41
N ILE A 364 8.27 1.01 -1.28
CA ILE A 364 9.68 0.68 -1.07
C ILE A 364 10.43 0.80 -2.40
N LYS A 365 11.56 1.52 -2.41
CA LYS A 365 12.50 1.48 -3.55
C LYS A 365 13.07 0.07 -3.66
N LEU A 366 12.98 -0.57 -4.83
CA LEU A 366 13.42 -1.96 -5.04
C LEU A 366 14.80 -2.21 -4.41
N SER A 367 14.81 -3.07 -3.40
CA SER A 367 15.98 -3.44 -2.62
C SER A 367 16.19 -4.94 -2.77
N ARG A 368 17.42 -5.37 -3.06
CA ARG A 368 17.79 -6.79 -3.17
C ARG A 368 17.87 -7.52 -1.81
N LYS A 369 17.27 -6.97 -0.77
CA LYS A 369 17.22 -7.54 0.58
C LYS A 369 15.77 -7.69 0.98
N PHE A 370 15.37 -8.92 1.32
CA PHE A 370 14.08 -9.21 1.94
C PHE A 370 13.86 -8.30 3.15
N VAL A 371 12.66 -7.71 3.25
CA VAL A 371 12.25 -6.91 4.41
C VAL A 371 10.86 -7.39 4.83
N PRO A 372 10.67 -7.94 6.05
CA PRO A 372 9.40 -8.54 6.48
C PRO A 372 8.20 -7.60 6.27
N GLY A 373 7.01 -8.12 5.96
CA GLY A 373 5.80 -7.29 5.86
C GLY A 373 5.52 -6.50 7.14
N CYS A 374 5.05 -5.26 7.02
CA CYS A 374 4.56 -4.47 8.14
C CYS A 374 3.04 -4.43 8.11
N PHE A 375 2.42 -4.92 9.18
CA PHE A 375 0.98 -5.03 9.33
C PHE A 375 0.47 -4.12 10.45
N VAL A 376 -0.77 -3.69 10.34
CA VAL A 376 -1.50 -2.96 11.38
C VAL A 376 -2.67 -3.83 11.83
N CYS A 377 -2.80 -4.03 13.14
CA CYS A 377 -3.80 -4.91 13.74
C CYS A 377 -4.90 -4.10 14.40
N LEU A 378 -6.16 -4.40 14.08
CA LEU A 378 -7.33 -3.91 14.77
C LEU A 378 -7.73 -4.91 15.86
N GLU A 379 -7.95 -4.40 17.08
CA GLU A 379 -8.32 -5.16 18.29
C GLU A 379 -7.39 -6.34 18.64
N SER A 380 -6.12 -6.28 18.20
CA SER A 380 -5.11 -7.34 18.37
C SER A 380 -5.54 -8.71 17.83
N ARG A 381 -6.48 -8.76 16.86
CA ARG A 381 -6.99 -10.00 16.26
C ARG A 381 -6.99 -10.00 14.74
N THR A 382 -7.27 -8.86 14.13
CA THR A 382 -7.38 -8.73 12.67
C THR A 382 -6.27 -7.83 12.15
N CYS A 383 -5.26 -8.42 11.50
CA CYS A 383 -4.08 -7.72 11.01
C CYS A 383 -4.06 -7.66 9.49
N SER A 384 -3.81 -6.48 8.92
CA SER A 384 -3.73 -6.24 7.48
C SER A 384 -2.51 -5.39 7.12
N ASN A 385 -2.06 -5.45 5.87
CA ASN A 385 -1.03 -4.54 5.35
C ASN A 385 -1.54 -3.08 5.32
N ASN A 386 -2.83 -2.90 5.02
CA ASN A 386 -3.51 -1.61 5.05
C ASN A 386 -4.68 -1.64 6.05
N LEU A 387 -4.83 -0.59 6.84
CA LEU A 387 -5.94 -0.43 7.79
C LEU A 387 -6.57 0.95 7.60
N THR A 388 -7.86 0.98 7.30
CA THR A 388 -8.65 2.23 7.22
C THR A 388 -9.58 2.32 8.41
N LEU A 389 -9.37 3.33 9.25
CA LEU A 389 -10.21 3.64 10.40
C LEU A 389 -11.27 4.68 10.00
N THR A 390 -12.51 4.46 10.40
CA THR A 390 -13.66 5.31 10.07
C THR A 390 -14.09 6.20 11.25
N SER A 391 -14.64 7.36 10.93
CA SER A 391 -15.25 8.29 11.89
C SER A 391 -16.41 7.67 12.70
N GLY A 392 -16.61 8.16 13.92
CA GLY A 392 -17.76 7.82 14.78
C GLY A 392 -17.49 6.70 15.81
N SER A 393 -16.28 6.15 15.87
CA SER A 393 -15.91 5.06 16.80
C SER A 393 -14.49 5.22 17.36
N LYS A 394 -14.21 4.50 18.45
CA LYS A 394 -12.88 4.43 19.08
C LYS A 394 -12.20 3.15 18.64
N HIS A 395 -11.03 3.26 18.02
CA HIS A 395 -10.29 2.13 17.47
C HIS A 395 -9.11 1.78 18.37
N ARG A 396 -8.88 0.48 18.60
CA ARG A 396 -7.68 -0.03 19.28
C ARG A 396 -6.77 -0.67 18.23
N ILE A 397 -5.58 -0.10 18.04
CA ILE A 397 -4.63 -0.62 17.04
C ILE A 397 -3.29 -1.02 17.67
N SER A 398 -2.66 -2.06 17.13
CA SER A 398 -1.25 -2.39 17.37
C SER A 398 -0.50 -2.50 16.04
N PHE A 399 0.84 -2.44 16.10
CA PHE A 399 1.69 -2.48 14.92
C PHE A 399 2.59 -3.72 14.93
N LEU A 400 2.47 -4.53 13.89
CA LEU A 400 3.34 -5.66 13.59
C LEU A 400 4.37 -5.24 12.55
N CYS A 401 5.40 -4.53 12.98
CA CYS A 401 6.40 -3.95 12.10
C CYS A 401 7.73 -3.80 12.84
N ASP A 402 8.82 -4.22 12.19
CA ASP A 402 10.19 -4.09 12.71
C ASP A 402 10.65 -2.63 12.79
N ASN A 403 10.19 -1.80 11.85
CA ASN A 403 10.54 -0.40 11.74
C ASN A 403 9.35 0.42 11.23
N LEU A 404 8.67 1.12 12.15
CA LEU A 404 7.48 1.94 11.86
C LEU A 404 7.71 3.07 10.84
N THR A 405 8.96 3.45 10.55
CA THR A 405 9.27 4.39 9.46
C THR A 405 9.01 3.81 8.06
N ARG A 406 8.70 2.51 7.95
CA ARG A 406 8.22 1.84 6.73
C ARG A 406 6.71 1.99 6.50
N LEU A 407 5.98 2.45 7.51
CA LEU A 407 4.57 2.83 7.40
C LEU A 407 4.43 4.35 7.21
N TRP A 408 3.32 4.75 6.62
CA TRP A 408 2.83 6.13 6.69
C TRP A 408 1.33 6.13 6.95
N MET A 409 0.77 7.28 7.32
CA MET A 409 -0.67 7.46 7.42
C MET A 409 -1.15 8.62 6.55
N ASN A 410 -2.26 8.38 5.87
CA ASN A 410 -2.96 9.30 4.99
C ASN A 410 -4.38 9.49 5.53
N ALA A 411 -4.80 10.74 5.70
CA ALA A 411 -6.10 11.06 6.28
C ALA A 411 -6.93 11.92 5.34
N GLU A 412 -8.23 11.68 5.29
CA GLU A 412 -9.19 12.48 4.54
C GLU A 412 -10.37 12.89 5.42
N LYS A 413 -10.76 14.15 5.36
CA LYS A 413 -11.94 14.71 6.06
C LYS A 413 -12.77 15.55 5.11
N THR A 414 -14.06 15.27 5.01
CA THR A 414 -14.97 16.05 4.16
C THR A 414 -15.74 17.07 4.98
N ILE A 415 -15.65 18.34 4.59
CA ILE A 415 -16.45 19.44 5.15
C ILE A 415 -17.37 19.94 4.05
N SER A 416 -18.67 19.67 4.19
CA SER A 416 -19.70 20.14 3.26
C SER A 416 -20.58 21.18 3.92
N CYS A 417 -21.04 22.17 3.14
CA CYS A 417 -22.03 23.13 3.62
C CYS A 417 -23.05 23.43 2.51
N THR A 418 -24.25 22.89 2.65
CA THR A 418 -25.29 22.89 1.61
C THR A 418 -26.24 24.09 1.68
N ASP A 419 -26.55 24.59 2.88
CA ASP A 419 -27.42 25.77 3.05
C ASP A 419 -26.63 27.08 3.19
N HIS A 420 -26.60 27.84 2.10
CA HIS A 420 -26.05 29.19 2.00
C HIS A 420 -26.34 30.12 3.20
N ARG A 421 -27.56 30.13 3.76
CA ARG A 421 -27.93 31.04 4.85
C ARG A 421 -27.17 30.74 6.14
N TYR A 422 -26.87 29.47 6.37
CA TYR A 422 -26.16 29.01 7.56
C TYR A 422 -24.64 29.03 7.36
N CYS A 423 -24.17 28.73 6.15
CA CYS A 423 -22.75 28.68 5.82
C CYS A 423 -22.02 30.01 6.04
N HIS A 424 -22.61 31.15 5.64
CA HIS A 424 -21.97 32.47 5.75
C HIS A 424 -21.57 32.90 7.17
N ARG A 425 -22.14 32.28 8.21
CA ARG A 425 -21.80 32.56 9.62
C ARG A 425 -20.84 31.55 10.24
N ARG A 426 -20.43 30.53 9.50
CA ARG A 426 -19.52 29.48 9.97
C ARG A 426 -18.14 29.62 9.35
N SER A 427 -17.13 29.57 10.21
CA SER A 427 -15.75 29.29 9.84
C SER A 427 -15.31 27.97 10.46
N TYR A 428 -14.36 27.30 9.82
CA TYR A 428 -13.82 26.01 10.22
C TYR A 428 -12.29 26.11 10.29
N SER A 429 -11.70 25.74 11.42
CA SER A 429 -10.25 25.62 11.57
C SER A 429 -9.78 24.30 10.97
N LEU A 430 -8.92 24.33 9.96
CA LEU A 430 -8.29 23.15 9.38
C LEU A 430 -7.05 22.78 10.19
N GLN A 431 -7.26 21.94 11.20
CA GLN A 431 -6.23 21.40 12.08
C GLN A 431 -6.25 19.87 12.03
N VAL A 432 -5.07 19.24 12.17
CA VAL A 432 -4.98 17.78 12.32
C VAL A 432 -5.42 17.41 13.75
N PRO A 433 -6.33 16.45 13.95
CA PRO A 433 -6.72 15.97 15.27
C PRO A 433 -5.54 15.45 16.11
N GLY A 434 -5.49 15.82 17.38
CA GLY A 434 -4.38 15.49 18.29
C GLY A 434 -4.16 13.99 18.50
N ASP A 435 -5.20 13.18 18.43
CA ASP A 435 -5.13 11.71 18.60
C ASP A 435 -4.38 11.02 17.45
N ILE A 436 -4.37 11.64 16.27
CA ILE A 436 -3.62 11.15 15.11
C ILE A 436 -2.15 11.55 15.22
N LEU A 437 -1.86 12.75 15.74
CA LEU A 437 -0.48 13.22 15.96
C LEU A 437 0.26 12.41 17.04
N GLN A 438 -0.46 11.73 17.93
CA GLN A 438 0.09 10.84 18.97
C GLN A 438 0.54 9.47 18.44
N LEU A 439 0.18 9.11 17.20
CA LEU A 439 0.60 7.84 16.61
C LEU A 439 2.11 7.82 16.29
N PRO A 440 2.78 6.66 16.39
CA PRO A 440 4.22 6.51 16.16
C PRO A 440 4.58 6.45 14.65
N VAL A 441 3.58 6.55 13.77
CA VAL A 441 3.71 6.52 12.32
C VAL A 441 3.67 7.96 11.79
N GLN A 442 4.44 8.26 10.75
CA GLN A 442 4.45 9.61 10.17
C GLN A 442 3.18 9.88 9.36
N LEU A 443 2.54 11.03 9.62
CA LEU A 443 1.49 11.60 8.78
C LEU A 443 2.10 12.05 7.45
N HIS A 444 1.73 11.44 6.34
CA HIS A 444 2.20 11.85 5.01
C HIS A 444 1.31 12.96 4.48
N ASP A 445 0.04 12.66 4.16
CA ASP A 445 -0.95 13.63 3.70
C ASP A 445 -2.19 13.68 4.62
N PHE A 446 -2.69 14.89 4.89
CA PHE A 446 -3.99 15.14 5.50
C PHE A 446 -4.82 16.04 4.58
N SER A 447 -5.90 15.51 4.01
CA SER A 447 -6.74 16.21 3.01
C SER A 447 -8.10 16.63 3.56
N TRP A 448 -8.41 17.92 3.51
CA TRP A 448 -9.75 18.46 3.72
C TRP A 448 -10.43 18.69 2.38
N LYS A 449 -11.49 17.91 2.08
CA LYS A 449 -12.36 18.15 0.92
C LYS A 449 -13.46 19.14 1.30
N LEU A 450 -13.43 20.33 0.70
CA LEU A 450 -14.35 21.43 0.98
C LEU A 450 -15.41 21.50 -0.13
N LEU A 451 -16.67 21.21 0.22
CA LEU A 451 -17.77 21.11 -0.74
C LEU A 451 -18.78 22.25 -0.57
N VAL A 452 -19.04 22.98 -1.66
CA VAL A 452 -19.95 24.12 -1.75
C VAL A 452 -21.00 23.95 -2.86
N PRO A 453 -22.19 24.59 -2.76
CA PRO A 453 -23.17 24.60 -3.82
C PRO A 453 -22.69 25.51 -4.97
N LYS A 454 -22.47 24.91 -6.15
CA LYS A 454 -22.00 25.61 -7.36
C LYS A 454 -22.84 26.87 -7.63
N GLY A 455 -22.17 28.00 -7.89
CA GLY A 455 -22.81 29.27 -8.24
C GLY A 455 -23.53 30.01 -7.10
N LYS A 456 -23.48 29.53 -5.85
CA LYS A 456 -24.12 30.18 -4.68
C LYS A 456 -23.13 30.60 -3.60
N LEU A 457 -22.14 29.77 -3.33
CA LEU A 457 -21.08 30.05 -2.35
C LEU A 457 -19.71 29.89 -3.01
N SER A 458 -18.76 30.63 -2.46
CA SER A 458 -17.33 30.45 -2.70
C SER A 458 -16.60 30.32 -1.36
N LEU A 459 -15.32 29.96 -1.37
CA LEU A 459 -14.55 29.68 -0.15
C LEU A 459 -13.43 30.70 0.01
N ALA A 460 -13.16 31.08 1.26
CA ALA A 460 -12.01 31.87 1.64
C ALA A 460 -11.12 31.10 2.61
N LEU A 461 -9.83 31.02 2.29
CA LEU A 461 -8.77 30.42 3.10
C LEU A 461 -7.94 31.55 3.73
N VAL A 462 -7.96 31.65 5.06
CA VAL A 462 -7.21 32.63 5.85
C VAL A 462 -6.21 31.88 6.75
N PRO A 463 -4.90 31.92 6.47
CA PRO A 463 -3.89 31.22 7.25
C PRO A 463 -3.50 32.03 8.50
N SER A 464 -3.24 31.33 9.61
CA SER A 464 -2.78 31.95 10.86
C SER A 464 -1.38 32.58 10.74
N GLN A 465 -0.61 32.17 9.73
CA GLN A 465 0.65 32.79 9.33
C GLN A 465 0.62 33.00 7.82
N LYS A 466 1.02 34.17 7.33
CA LYS A 466 1.03 34.50 5.89
C LYS A 466 1.75 33.42 5.09
N LEU A 467 1.18 33.02 3.97
CA LEU A 467 1.69 31.94 3.13
C LEU A 467 2.67 32.44 2.06
N ARG A 468 3.63 31.59 1.70
CA ARG A 468 4.54 31.75 0.58
C ARG A 468 4.20 30.70 -0.47
N GLN A 469 3.92 31.12 -1.70
CA GLN A 469 3.80 30.18 -2.82
C GLN A 469 5.17 29.55 -3.10
N HIS A 470 5.21 28.24 -3.31
CA HIS A 470 6.41 27.53 -3.71
C HIS A 470 6.79 27.90 -5.15
N THR A 471 8.01 28.36 -5.39
CA THR A 471 8.59 28.61 -6.73
C THR A 471 10.02 28.04 -6.81
N GLN A 472 10.66 28.09 -7.98
CA GLN A 472 12.04 27.60 -8.17
C GLN A 472 13.07 28.46 -7.41
N GLU A 473 12.82 29.77 -7.35
CA GLU A 473 13.64 30.80 -6.68
C GLU A 473 13.42 30.82 -5.15
N LYS A 474 12.22 30.39 -4.72
CA LYS A 474 11.78 30.33 -3.32
C LYS A 474 11.17 28.96 -3.04
N VAL A 475 12.05 27.98 -2.91
CA VAL A 475 11.70 26.64 -2.42
C VAL A 475 11.16 26.71 -0.98
N CYS A 476 10.13 25.92 -0.68
CA CYS A 476 9.60 25.77 0.67
C CYS A 476 10.53 24.88 1.51
N ASN A 477 11.20 25.47 2.50
CA ASN A 477 12.09 24.77 3.43
C ASN A 477 11.45 24.72 4.84
N THR A 478 10.30 24.03 4.93
CA THR A 478 9.46 23.90 6.14
C THR A 478 9.09 22.43 6.35
N SER A 479 8.79 22.03 7.60
CA SER A 479 8.47 20.62 7.90
C SER A 479 7.17 20.11 7.23
N PHE A 480 6.30 21.03 6.80
CA PHE A 480 5.06 20.77 6.06
C PHE A 480 4.77 21.87 5.02
N SER A 481 3.85 21.59 4.10
CA SER A 481 3.23 22.58 3.21
C SER A 481 1.73 22.29 3.01
N TYR A 482 0.99 23.30 2.57
CA TYR A 482 -0.41 23.17 2.12
C TYR A 482 -0.44 23.12 0.59
N LEU A 483 -1.17 22.16 0.06
CA LEU A 483 -1.39 21.95 -1.36
C LEU A 483 -2.87 22.23 -1.64
N VAL A 484 -3.17 23.18 -2.51
CA VAL A 484 -4.54 23.64 -2.78
C VAL A 484 -4.91 23.37 -4.23
N ALA A 485 -5.95 22.56 -4.43
CA ALA A 485 -6.41 22.12 -5.74
C ALA A 485 -7.95 22.14 -5.84
N GLY A 486 -8.49 22.30 -7.04
CA GLY A 486 -9.90 22.09 -7.34
C GLY A 486 -10.31 20.64 -7.07
N ALA A 487 -11.49 20.45 -6.48
CA ALA A 487 -12.10 19.14 -6.24
C ALA A 487 -13.30 18.92 -7.17
N VAL A 488 -13.14 19.27 -8.45
CA VAL A 488 -14.18 19.16 -9.49
C VAL A 488 -13.71 18.19 -10.57
N PRO A 489 -14.41 17.06 -10.78
CA PRO A 489 -14.06 16.11 -11.84
C PRO A 489 -14.03 16.79 -13.22
N GLY A 490 -12.94 16.59 -13.97
CA GLY A 490 -12.74 17.17 -15.30
C GLY A 490 -12.30 18.63 -15.32
N GLN A 491 -12.00 19.25 -14.18
CA GLN A 491 -11.37 20.58 -14.09
C GLN A 491 -10.17 20.54 -13.14
N ASP A 492 -9.01 20.18 -13.68
CA ASP A 492 -7.75 20.07 -12.94
C ASP A 492 -7.15 21.46 -12.67
N LEU A 493 -7.78 22.27 -11.81
CA LEU A 493 -7.27 23.59 -11.41
C LEU A 493 -6.41 23.47 -10.14
N TYR A 494 -5.09 23.56 -10.28
CA TYR A 494 -4.10 23.45 -9.22
C TYR A 494 -3.57 24.84 -8.80
N PHE A 495 -4.09 25.39 -7.70
CA PHE A 495 -3.70 26.72 -7.21
C PHE A 495 -2.25 26.80 -6.72
N GLY A 496 -1.69 25.69 -6.24
CA GLY A 496 -0.27 25.57 -5.91
C GLY A 496 0.03 24.91 -4.57
N SER A 497 1.33 24.81 -4.28
CA SER A 497 1.86 24.48 -2.95
C SER A 497 2.28 25.75 -2.21
N PHE A 498 2.00 25.82 -0.91
CA PHE A 498 2.18 26.98 -0.06
C PHE A 498 2.80 26.59 1.28
N CYS A 499 3.84 27.30 1.73
CA CYS A 499 4.45 27.12 3.06
C CYS A 499 4.24 28.36 3.95
N PRO A 500 4.25 28.22 5.29
CA PRO A 500 4.18 29.36 6.20
C PRO A 500 5.40 30.29 6.08
N GLY A 501 5.22 31.57 6.39
CA GLY A 501 6.29 32.59 6.40
C GLY A 501 6.46 33.32 5.06
N GLY A 502 5.36 33.70 4.41
CA GLY A 502 5.34 34.51 3.19
C GLY A 502 4.50 35.78 3.31
N SER A 503 3.79 36.12 2.24
CA SER A 503 3.11 37.41 2.08
C SER A 503 1.66 37.29 1.59
N ILE A 504 1.17 36.07 1.35
CA ILE A 504 -0.23 35.81 0.98
C ILE A 504 -1.05 35.74 2.28
N GLU A 505 -1.97 36.68 2.45
CA GLU A 505 -2.87 36.77 3.62
C GLU A 505 -4.19 36.04 3.42
N GLN A 506 -4.62 35.83 2.18
CA GLN A 506 -5.88 35.16 1.88
C GLN A 506 -5.85 34.53 0.49
N ILE A 507 -6.45 33.35 0.36
CA ILE A 507 -6.75 32.73 -0.94
C ILE A 507 -8.26 32.51 -0.99
N GLN A 508 -8.95 33.17 -1.92
CA GLN A 508 -10.36 32.93 -2.19
C GLN A 508 -10.48 32.05 -3.43
N VAL A 509 -11.42 31.10 -3.43
CA VAL A 509 -11.65 30.17 -4.54
C VAL A 509 -13.14 30.01 -4.83
N LYS A 510 -13.48 29.90 -6.10
CA LYS A 510 -14.86 29.95 -6.60
C LYS A 510 -15.76 28.78 -6.18
N GLN A 511 -15.20 27.58 -6.14
CA GLN A 511 -15.92 26.31 -6.08
C GLN A 511 -15.23 25.28 -5.17
N ASN A 512 -15.63 24.00 -5.24
CA ASN A 512 -15.08 22.92 -4.44
C ASN A 512 -13.55 22.83 -4.56
N ILE A 513 -12.86 22.69 -3.44
CA ILE A 513 -11.42 22.48 -3.39
C ILE A 513 -11.03 21.37 -2.41
N SER A 514 -9.87 20.76 -2.66
CA SER A 514 -9.12 19.98 -1.68
C SER A 514 -7.97 20.84 -1.15
N VAL A 515 -7.85 20.91 0.17
CA VAL A 515 -6.66 21.42 0.85
C VAL A 515 -5.95 20.23 1.45
N THR A 516 -4.72 19.95 1.04
CA THR A 516 -3.92 18.85 1.58
C THR A 516 -2.72 19.39 2.33
N LEU A 517 -2.60 19.12 3.63
CA LEU A 517 -1.36 19.32 4.38
C LEU A 517 -0.46 18.11 4.13
N ARG A 518 0.71 18.35 3.55
CA ARG A 518 1.75 17.34 3.33
C ARG A 518 2.91 17.57 4.28
N THR A 519 3.37 16.53 4.97
CA THR A 519 4.58 16.61 5.83
C THR A 519 5.80 16.02 5.11
N PHE A 520 6.97 16.59 5.40
CA PHE A 520 8.25 16.16 4.86
C PHE A 520 9.23 15.69 5.95
N ALA A 521 9.00 16.09 7.20
CA ALA A 521 9.90 15.79 8.32
C ALA A 521 9.13 15.37 9.59
N PRO A 522 9.69 14.45 10.41
CA PRO A 522 9.07 14.04 11.68
C PRO A 522 9.00 15.17 12.72
N SER A 523 9.73 16.29 12.54
CA SER A 523 9.61 17.48 13.38
C SER A 523 8.23 18.15 13.32
N PHE A 524 7.38 17.79 12.35
CA PHE A 524 6.01 18.31 12.23
C PHE A 524 5.20 18.17 13.51
N GLN A 525 5.37 17.10 14.31
CA GLN A 525 4.65 16.94 15.59
C GLN A 525 4.89 18.11 16.56
N GLN A 526 6.08 18.73 16.53
CA GLN A 526 6.42 19.90 17.36
C GLN A 526 5.91 21.20 16.74
N GLU A 527 5.87 21.27 15.40
CA GLU A 527 5.40 22.42 14.64
C GLU A 527 3.88 22.44 14.41
N ALA A 528 3.15 21.38 14.79
CA ALA A 528 1.69 21.27 14.61
C ALA A 528 0.90 22.43 15.27
N SER A 529 1.43 23.03 16.34
CA SER A 529 0.87 24.26 16.95
C SER A 529 0.90 25.50 16.04
N ARG A 530 1.75 25.49 15.01
CA ARG A 530 1.83 26.53 13.96
C ARG A 530 0.91 26.23 12.78
N GLN A 531 0.22 25.09 12.78
CA GLN A 531 -0.83 24.79 11.83
C GLN A 531 -2.07 25.64 12.13
N GLY A 532 -2.62 26.24 11.08
CA GLY A 532 -3.87 27.00 11.17
C GLY A 532 -4.22 27.58 9.80
N LEU A 533 -5.27 27.03 9.20
CA LEU A 533 -5.93 27.58 8.02
C LEU A 533 -7.42 27.65 8.33
N THR A 534 -7.96 28.85 8.40
CA THR A 534 -9.40 29.06 8.63
C THR A 534 -10.11 29.11 7.30
N VAL A 535 -11.09 28.22 7.10
CA VAL A 535 -12.02 28.24 5.97
C VAL A 535 -13.25 29.03 6.37
N SER A 536 -13.72 29.95 5.53
CA SER A 536 -15.04 30.56 5.63
C SER A 536 -15.80 30.52 4.31
N PHE A 537 -17.12 30.49 4.38
CA PHE A 537 -18.01 30.44 3.21
C PHE A 537 -18.45 31.86 2.85
N ILE A 538 -17.94 32.38 1.74
CA ILE A 538 -18.18 33.74 1.26
C ILE A 538 -19.24 33.75 0.13
N PRO A 539 -19.85 34.91 -0.17
CA PRO A 539 -20.70 35.07 -1.34
C PRO A 539 -19.96 34.67 -2.63
N PHE A 540 -20.71 34.16 -3.59
CA PHE A 540 -20.16 33.75 -4.89
C PHE A 540 -19.50 34.93 -5.65
N PHE A 541 -18.31 34.69 -6.19
CA PHE A 541 -17.59 35.61 -7.07
C PHE A 541 -17.26 34.94 -8.42
N LYS A 542 -16.87 35.72 -9.44
CA LYS A 542 -16.82 35.25 -10.84
C LYS A 542 -15.49 34.58 -11.19
N GLU A 543 -14.41 35.15 -10.69
CA GLU A 543 -13.03 34.72 -10.83
C GLU A 543 -12.85 33.31 -10.24
N ASP A 544 -11.93 32.50 -10.77
CA ASP A 544 -11.72 31.13 -10.29
C ASP A 544 -10.87 31.09 -9.00
N GLY A 545 -9.98 32.08 -8.83
CA GLY A 545 -9.30 32.35 -7.56
C GLY A 545 -8.83 33.80 -7.41
N VAL A 546 -8.78 34.26 -6.15
CA VAL A 546 -8.25 35.58 -5.77
C VAL A 546 -7.22 35.45 -4.65
N PHE A 547 -6.02 35.97 -4.86
CA PHE A 547 -4.93 36.00 -3.89
C PHE A 547 -4.78 37.40 -3.29
N THR A 548 -4.98 37.55 -1.97
CA THR A 548 -4.66 38.81 -1.27
C THR A 548 -3.21 38.75 -0.79
N VAL A 549 -2.40 39.70 -1.26
CA VAL A 549 -0.95 39.72 -1.04
C VAL A 549 -0.52 41.03 -0.40
N THR A 550 0.21 40.91 0.71
CA THR A 550 0.76 42.03 1.46
C THR A 550 2.27 41.79 1.62
N ALA A 551 3.08 42.45 0.80
CA ALA A 551 4.52 42.22 0.81
C ALA A 551 5.18 42.74 2.10
N ASP A 552 6.23 42.05 2.57
CA ASP A 552 7.04 42.53 3.68
C ASP A 552 8.14 43.48 3.17
N THR A 553 8.38 44.55 3.92
CA THR A 553 9.38 45.58 3.57
C THR A 553 10.75 44.98 3.26
N LYS A 554 11.37 45.38 2.15
CA LYS A 554 12.69 44.91 1.68
C LYS A 554 12.74 43.47 1.14
N SER A 555 11.63 42.74 1.08
CA SER A 555 11.59 41.39 0.50
C SER A 555 10.90 41.36 -0.87
N LYS A 556 11.45 40.59 -1.83
CA LYS A 556 10.76 40.29 -3.09
C LYS A 556 9.77 39.15 -2.86
N VAL A 557 8.50 39.40 -3.18
CA VAL A 557 7.43 38.41 -3.17
C VAL A 557 7.28 37.87 -4.59
N TYR A 558 7.58 36.59 -4.78
CA TYR A 558 7.45 35.89 -6.06
C TYR A 558 6.08 35.22 -6.15
N LEU A 559 5.39 35.39 -7.28
CA LEU A 559 4.02 34.94 -7.53
C LEU A 559 3.89 34.35 -8.94
N ARG A 560 3.31 33.16 -9.06
CA ARG A 560 3.04 32.47 -10.33
C ARG A 560 1.57 32.11 -10.51
N THR A 561 1.13 32.00 -11.75
CA THR A 561 -0.19 31.44 -12.09
C THR A 561 -0.37 30.02 -11.55
N PRO A 562 -1.61 29.61 -11.22
CA PRO A 562 -2.00 28.21 -11.05
C PRO A 562 -1.54 27.31 -12.20
N ASN A 563 -1.48 26.00 -11.94
CA ASN A 563 -1.10 24.96 -12.90
C ASN A 563 0.25 25.15 -13.60
N TRP A 564 1.23 25.81 -12.98
CA TRP A 564 2.53 26.14 -13.60
C TRP A 564 3.14 25.07 -14.51
N ASP A 565 3.13 23.80 -14.11
CA ASP A 565 3.76 22.71 -14.86
C ASP A 565 2.97 22.26 -16.12
N TRP A 566 1.71 22.69 -16.25
CA TRP A 566 0.80 22.42 -17.38
C TRP A 566 0.14 23.70 -17.96
N GLY A 567 0.60 24.87 -17.52
CA GLY A 567 -0.04 26.17 -17.75
C GLY A 567 -1.47 26.31 -17.21
N LEU A 568 -1.92 27.56 -17.13
CA LEU A 568 -3.24 27.92 -16.61
C LEU A 568 -4.37 27.24 -17.44
N PRO A 569 -5.42 26.65 -16.84
CA PRO A 569 -6.47 25.95 -17.60
C PRO A 569 -7.29 26.90 -18.49
N SER A 570 -7.94 26.33 -19.52
CA SER A 570 -8.69 27.08 -20.52
C SER A 570 -9.86 27.88 -19.91
N LEU A 571 -10.06 29.12 -20.37
CA LEU A 571 -11.16 30.01 -19.95
C LEU A 571 -11.23 30.30 -18.44
N THR A 572 -10.11 30.15 -17.72
CA THR A 572 -10.03 30.49 -16.29
C THR A 572 -9.53 31.92 -16.07
N SER A 573 -9.88 32.47 -14.91
CA SER A 573 -9.53 33.83 -14.50
C SER A 573 -9.02 33.85 -13.06
N VAL A 574 -7.90 34.53 -12.81
CA VAL A 574 -7.21 34.55 -11.52
C VAL A 574 -6.71 35.96 -11.24
N SER A 575 -6.99 36.46 -10.03
CA SER A 575 -6.64 37.83 -9.63
C SER A 575 -5.73 37.87 -8.41
N TRP A 576 -4.82 38.84 -8.38
CA TRP A 576 -3.99 39.18 -7.23
C TRP A 576 -4.34 40.59 -6.77
N ASN A 577 -4.72 40.73 -5.49
CA ASN A 577 -4.94 42.00 -4.82
C ASN A 577 -3.68 42.34 -4.01
N ILE A 578 -2.91 43.33 -4.48
CA ILE A 578 -1.62 43.69 -3.89
C ILE A 578 -1.82 44.94 -3.02
N SER A 579 -1.66 44.79 -1.70
CA SER A 579 -1.78 45.90 -0.77
C SER A 579 -0.51 46.76 -0.77
N VAL A 580 -0.66 48.08 -0.88
CA VAL A 580 0.48 49.02 -0.81
C VAL A 580 0.28 50.00 0.37
N PRO A 581 1.14 49.96 1.40
CA PRO A 581 1.10 50.93 2.50
C PRO A 581 1.34 52.36 2.01
N SER A 582 0.65 53.35 2.59
CA SER A 582 0.66 54.75 2.13
C SER A 582 2.03 55.47 2.19
N ASN A 583 2.98 54.91 2.94
CA ASN A 583 4.37 55.40 3.05
C ASN A 583 5.36 54.63 2.15
N GLN A 584 4.88 53.76 1.27
CA GLN A 584 5.67 52.88 0.41
C GLN A 584 5.19 52.97 -1.04
N VAL A 585 5.99 52.41 -1.95
CA VAL A 585 5.69 52.24 -3.37
C VAL A 585 5.94 50.78 -3.72
N ALA A 586 5.06 50.17 -4.50
CA ALA A 586 5.23 48.80 -4.98
C ALA A 586 5.83 48.82 -6.39
N CYS A 587 6.95 48.14 -6.56
CA CYS A 587 7.50 47.81 -7.87
C CYS A 587 6.98 46.42 -8.29
N LEU A 588 6.26 46.37 -9.41
CA LEU A 588 5.83 45.13 -10.07
C LEU A 588 6.79 44.82 -11.22
N THR A 589 7.16 43.55 -11.42
CA THR A 589 8.03 43.14 -12.53
C THR A 589 7.77 41.70 -12.95
N PHE A 590 7.60 41.47 -14.25
CA PHE A 590 7.48 40.15 -14.87
C PHE A 590 8.87 39.59 -15.21
N LEU A 591 9.07 38.26 -15.12
CA LEU A 591 10.37 37.64 -15.41
C LEU A 591 10.57 37.27 -16.89
N LYS A 592 9.47 37.06 -17.64
CA LYS A 592 9.50 36.85 -19.09
C LYS A 592 9.17 38.15 -19.82
N GLU A 593 9.69 38.31 -21.04
CA GLU A 593 9.28 39.41 -21.93
C GLU A 593 7.95 39.14 -22.65
N ARG A 594 7.64 37.86 -22.92
CA ARG A 594 6.38 37.39 -23.54
C ARG A 594 5.95 36.08 -22.90
N THR A 595 4.65 35.77 -22.95
CA THR A 595 4.10 34.50 -22.42
C THR A 595 4.36 33.33 -23.37
N GLY A 596 4.12 33.53 -24.68
CA GLY A 596 4.13 32.47 -25.69
C GLY A 596 2.80 31.70 -25.82
N VAL A 597 1.72 32.19 -25.21
CA VAL A 597 0.36 31.64 -25.40
C VAL A 597 -0.12 31.87 -26.84
N VAL A 598 -0.90 30.93 -27.38
CA VAL A 598 -1.60 31.07 -28.68
C VAL A 598 -3.03 30.57 -28.50
N CYS A 599 -4.01 31.38 -28.84
CA CYS A 599 -5.42 31.17 -28.53
C CYS A 599 -6.17 30.54 -29.71
N GLN A 600 -6.82 29.40 -29.46
CA GLN A 600 -7.74 28.79 -30.42
C GLN A 600 -9.14 29.42 -30.34
N THR A 601 -9.62 29.69 -29.13
CA THR A 601 -10.90 30.37 -28.88
C THR A 601 -10.83 31.27 -27.64
N GLY A 602 -11.57 32.36 -27.62
CA GLY A 602 -11.46 33.40 -26.58
C GLY A 602 -10.21 34.27 -26.77
N ARG A 603 -9.84 35.03 -25.74
CA ARG A 603 -8.65 35.89 -25.71
C ARG A 603 -8.03 35.86 -24.32
N ALA A 604 -6.70 35.91 -24.24
CA ALA A 604 -5.97 35.97 -22.98
C ALA A 604 -5.59 37.42 -22.68
N PHE A 605 -6.04 37.96 -21.56
CA PHE A 605 -5.76 39.33 -21.14
C PHE A 605 -5.17 39.40 -19.74
N MET A 606 -4.25 40.35 -19.54
CA MET A 606 -3.86 40.83 -18.23
C MET A 606 -4.34 42.26 -18.04
N ILE A 607 -4.97 42.53 -16.90
CA ILE A 607 -5.49 43.85 -16.53
C ILE A 607 -4.83 44.27 -15.22
N ILE A 608 -4.16 45.41 -15.23
CA ILE A 608 -3.58 46.04 -14.04
C ILE A 608 -4.45 47.27 -13.70
N GLN A 609 -5.01 47.31 -12.48
CA GLN A 609 -5.95 48.35 -12.06
C GLN A 609 -5.62 48.88 -10.66
N GLU A 610 -5.27 50.16 -10.55
CA GLU A 610 -4.97 50.79 -9.26
C GLU A 610 -6.24 51.41 -8.62
N GLN A 611 -6.45 51.12 -7.32
CA GLN A 611 -7.75 51.24 -6.66
C GLN A 611 -8.32 52.68 -6.55
N ARG A 612 -7.48 53.72 -6.66
CA ARG A 612 -7.92 55.13 -6.58
C ARG A 612 -7.97 55.84 -7.92
N SER A 613 -7.04 55.54 -8.82
CA SER A 613 -6.91 56.23 -10.11
C SER A 613 -7.94 55.76 -11.14
N LYS A 614 -8.52 54.55 -10.96
CA LYS A 614 -9.47 53.91 -11.90
C LYS A 614 -8.94 53.72 -13.33
N ALA A 615 -7.66 53.98 -13.56
CA ALA A 615 -7.00 53.64 -14.81
C ALA A 615 -6.82 52.12 -14.87
N GLU A 616 -7.22 51.52 -15.99
CA GLU A 616 -7.05 50.11 -16.30
C GLU A 616 -6.01 50.00 -17.43
N GLU A 617 -4.88 49.38 -17.14
CA GLU A 617 -3.89 49.00 -18.15
C GLU A 617 -4.20 47.57 -18.61
N ILE A 618 -4.60 47.42 -19.87
CA ILE A 618 -5.01 46.14 -20.46
C ILE A 618 -3.95 45.70 -21.48
N PHE A 619 -3.49 44.45 -21.35
CA PHE A 619 -2.48 43.84 -22.23
C PHE A 619 -3.03 42.55 -22.85
N SER A 620 -2.92 42.40 -24.18
CA SER A 620 -3.17 41.15 -24.91
C SER A 620 -2.00 40.19 -24.66
N LEU A 621 -2.22 39.11 -23.93
CA LEU A 621 -1.14 38.19 -23.54
C LEU A 621 -0.59 37.35 -24.70
N GLU A 622 -1.31 37.31 -25.83
CA GLU A 622 -0.95 36.63 -27.07
C GLU A 622 0.01 37.48 -27.94
N ASP A 623 -0.30 38.77 -28.11
CA ASP A 623 0.40 39.67 -29.03
C ASP A 623 1.44 40.56 -28.36
N ASP A 624 1.12 41.09 -27.17
CA ASP A 624 1.87 42.17 -26.54
C ASP A 624 3.13 41.70 -25.81
N VAL A 625 4.08 42.62 -25.68
CA VAL A 625 5.23 42.46 -24.77
C VAL A 625 4.76 42.79 -23.35
N LEU A 626 5.15 41.97 -22.38
CA LEU A 626 4.81 42.18 -20.98
C LEU A 626 5.38 43.53 -20.49
N PRO A 627 4.66 44.26 -19.61
CA PRO A 627 5.03 45.61 -19.22
C PRO A 627 6.38 45.66 -18.51
N LYS A 628 7.11 46.74 -18.79
CA LYS A 628 8.34 47.11 -18.08
C LYS A 628 8.03 47.37 -16.59
N PRO A 629 9.03 47.30 -15.69
CA PRO A 629 8.83 47.49 -14.25
C PRO A 629 8.01 48.76 -13.92
N SER A 630 6.83 48.57 -13.34
CA SER A 630 5.88 49.63 -13.00
C SER A 630 5.91 49.93 -11.49
N PHE A 631 5.53 51.16 -11.12
CA PHE A 631 5.61 51.67 -9.74
C PHE A 631 4.25 52.18 -9.24
N HIS A 632 3.53 51.35 -8.51
CA HIS A 632 2.18 51.67 -8.00
C HIS A 632 2.26 52.27 -6.60
N HIS A 633 1.48 53.33 -6.38
CA HIS A 633 1.51 54.14 -5.15
C HIS A 633 0.38 53.76 -4.18
N HIS A 634 -0.64 53.07 -4.69
CA HIS A 634 -1.80 52.59 -3.96
C HIS A 634 -1.99 51.09 -4.22
N SER A 635 -2.86 50.45 -3.43
CA SER A 635 -3.22 49.05 -3.66
C SER A 635 -3.78 48.87 -5.08
N PHE A 636 -3.40 47.78 -5.73
CA PHE A 636 -3.74 47.52 -7.13
C PHE A 636 -4.03 46.04 -7.36
N TRP A 637 -4.80 45.79 -8.41
CA TRP A 637 -5.17 44.46 -8.86
C TRP A 637 -4.35 44.08 -10.08
N VAL A 638 -3.97 42.82 -10.16
CA VAL A 638 -3.49 42.16 -11.37
C VAL A 638 -4.47 41.03 -11.66
N ASN A 639 -5.30 41.16 -12.69
CA ASN A 639 -6.25 40.13 -13.12
C ASN A 639 -5.71 39.49 -14.40
N ILE A 640 -5.59 38.16 -14.42
CA ILE A 640 -5.13 37.38 -15.56
C ILE A 640 -6.27 36.45 -15.99
N SER A 641 -6.65 36.56 -17.25
CA SER A 641 -7.67 35.74 -17.90
C SER A 641 -7.04 34.93 -19.03
N ASN A 642 -7.45 33.67 -19.16
CA ASN A 642 -6.93 32.76 -20.17
C ASN A 642 -7.94 32.52 -21.29
N CYS A 643 -7.44 32.28 -22.50
CA CYS A 643 -8.21 31.75 -23.62
C CYS A 643 -8.31 30.22 -23.54
N SER A 644 -8.77 29.56 -24.61
CA SER A 644 -8.49 28.14 -24.86
C SER A 644 -7.20 28.04 -25.67
N PRO A 645 -6.07 27.63 -25.08
CA PRO A 645 -4.78 27.61 -25.79
C PRO A 645 -4.67 26.46 -26.78
N VAL A 646 -3.86 26.65 -27.83
CA VAL A 646 -3.40 25.58 -28.71
C VAL A 646 -2.47 24.63 -27.93
N SER A 647 -2.49 23.33 -28.26
CA SER A 647 -1.65 22.32 -27.61
C SER A 647 -0.16 22.73 -27.62
N GLY A 648 0.49 22.72 -26.45
CA GLY A 648 1.88 23.16 -26.27
C GLY A 648 2.12 24.68 -26.25
N LYS A 649 1.06 25.51 -26.31
CA LYS A 649 1.11 26.98 -26.24
C LYS A 649 0.27 27.52 -25.08
N GLN A 650 0.53 26.97 -23.89
CA GLN A 650 -0.22 27.24 -22.67
C GLN A 650 0.23 28.57 -22.02
N LEU A 651 -0.65 29.18 -21.21
CA LEU A 651 -0.36 30.43 -20.51
C LEU A 651 0.31 30.16 -19.16
N ASP A 652 1.55 30.61 -18.99
CA ASP A 652 2.24 30.67 -17.69
C ASP A 652 2.80 32.07 -17.42
N LEU A 653 2.46 32.64 -16.27
CA LEU A 653 2.91 33.98 -15.87
C LEU A 653 3.61 33.92 -14.51
N PHE A 654 4.79 34.55 -14.46
CA PHE A 654 5.61 34.63 -13.27
C PHE A 654 6.15 36.05 -13.09
N PHE A 655 5.89 36.61 -11.91
CA PHE A 655 6.20 37.99 -11.56
C PHE A 655 6.63 38.11 -10.10
N TRP A 656 7.23 39.25 -9.76
CA TRP A 656 7.53 39.61 -8.39
C TRP A 656 7.08 41.02 -8.05
N VAL A 657 6.85 41.24 -6.74
CA VAL A 657 6.51 42.53 -6.15
C VAL A 657 7.54 42.86 -5.07
N LEU A 658 8.00 44.12 -5.03
CA LEU A 658 8.86 44.65 -3.97
C LEU A 658 8.30 45.96 -3.45
N LEU A 659 8.16 46.09 -2.13
CA LEU A 659 7.84 47.36 -1.49
C LEU A 659 9.13 48.12 -1.12
N THR A 660 9.23 49.35 -1.63
CA THR A 660 10.27 50.31 -1.29
C THR A 660 9.69 51.47 -0.47
N PRO A 661 10.46 52.07 0.47
CA PRO A 661 10.01 53.25 1.18
C PRO A 661 9.84 54.42 0.21
N ARG A 662 8.74 55.18 0.35
CA ARG A 662 8.50 56.36 -0.48
C ARG A 662 9.53 57.43 -0.13
N THR A 663 10.41 57.75 -1.08
CA THR A 663 11.29 58.90 -0.98
C THR A 663 10.44 60.17 -0.94
N MET A 664 10.42 60.87 0.19
CA MET A 664 9.92 62.24 0.23
C MET A 664 10.82 63.08 -0.66
N ASP A 665 10.21 63.84 -1.57
CA ASP A 665 10.92 64.53 -2.64
C ASP A 665 11.87 65.57 -2.02
N LEU A 666 13.19 65.32 -2.10
CA LEU A 666 14.22 66.13 -1.45
C LEU A 666 14.15 67.59 -1.93
N THR A 667 13.71 67.77 -3.17
CA THR A 667 13.31 69.00 -3.84
C THR A 667 12.34 69.87 -3.02
N VAL A 668 11.33 69.29 -2.36
CA VAL A 668 10.37 70.05 -1.54
C VAL A 668 11.05 70.62 -0.28
N ILE A 669 11.95 69.84 0.34
CA ILE A 669 12.75 70.29 1.48
C ILE A 669 13.74 71.38 1.04
N ILE A 670 14.41 71.19 -0.10
CA ILE A 670 15.35 72.17 -0.66
C ILE A 670 14.63 73.48 -1.03
N ILE A 671 13.46 73.44 -1.67
CA ILE A 671 12.68 74.63 -2.00
C ILE A 671 12.23 75.38 -0.75
N ALA A 672 11.78 74.66 0.30
CA ALA A 672 11.42 75.27 1.58
C ALA A 672 12.64 75.92 2.29
N VAL A 673 13.81 75.27 2.26
CA VAL A 673 15.05 75.78 2.89
C VAL A 673 15.65 76.95 2.10
N VAL A 674 15.65 76.89 0.77
CA VAL A 674 16.17 77.98 -0.09
C VAL A 674 15.23 79.19 -0.08
N GLY A 675 13.91 78.96 -0.12
CA GLY A 675 12.92 80.03 0.02
C GLY A 675 12.97 80.70 1.40
N GLY A 676 13.08 79.91 2.48
CA GLY A 676 13.26 80.43 3.83
C GLY A 676 14.59 81.16 4.03
N GLY A 677 15.68 80.65 3.44
CA GLY A 677 17.02 81.27 3.48
C GLY A 677 17.06 82.62 2.76
N ALA A 678 16.44 82.72 1.58
CA ALA A 678 16.34 83.99 0.85
C ALA A 678 15.55 85.05 1.63
N LEU A 679 14.42 84.67 2.24
CA LEU A 679 13.61 85.56 3.09
C LEU A 679 14.38 86.03 4.34
N LEU A 680 15.13 85.14 5.00
CA LEU A 680 15.97 85.49 6.15
C LEU A 680 17.10 86.45 5.78
N LEU A 681 17.76 86.26 4.63
CA LEU A 681 18.81 87.16 4.14
C LEU A 681 18.24 88.54 3.76
N PHE A 682 17.05 88.59 3.15
CA PHE A 682 16.36 89.86 2.86
C PHE A 682 15.98 90.60 4.15
N ALA A 683 15.46 89.88 5.15
CA ALA A 683 15.13 90.43 6.46
C ALA A 683 16.37 90.96 7.20
N LEU A 684 17.49 90.21 7.21
CA LEU A 684 18.75 90.70 7.79
C LEU A 684 19.28 91.93 7.04
N GLY A 685 19.22 91.97 5.71
CA GLY A 685 19.62 93.13 4.90
C GLY A 685 18.83 94.39 5.26
N LEU A 686 17.51 94.26 5.42
CA LEU A 686 16.64 95.34 5.88
C LEU A 686 16.99 95.78 7.32
N ILE A 687 17.17 94.85 8.25
CA ILE A 687 17.56 95.14 9.64
C ILE A 687 18.89 95.90 9.69
N ILE A 688 19.91 95.48 8.92
CA ILE A 688 21.21 96.14 8.85
C ILE A 688 21.09 97.56 8.27
N CYS A 689 20.24 97.77 7.26
CA CYS A 689 19.93 99.11 6.73
C CYS A 689 19.24 100.01 7.77
N PHE A 690 18.28 99.50 8.53
CA PHE A 690 17.59 100.26 9.58
C PHE A 690 18.51 100.58 10.77
N VAL A 691 19.37 99.64 11.20
CA VAL A 691 20.32 99.85 12.31
C VAL A 691 21.38 100.90 11.95
N LYS A 692 21.81 100.99 10.67
CA LYS A 692 22.74 102.03 10.23
C LYS A 692 22.09 103.43 10.16
N LYS A 693 20.77 103.53 9.99
CA LYS A 693 20.03 104.81 9.92
C LYS A 693 19.72 105.43 11.29
N ASN A 694 19.54 104.61 12.34
CA ASN A 694 18.98 105.08 13.63
C ASN A 694 19.99 105.39 14.76
N ARG A 695 21.31 105.40 14.51
CA ARG A 695 22.32 105.80 15.52
C ARG A 695 22.45 107.33 15.75
N LYS A 696 21.33 108.06 15.90
CA LYS A 696 21.32 109.44 16.44
C LYS A 696 20.13 109.67 17.39
N LYS A 697 20.44 110.12 18.63
CA LYS A 697 19.56 110.52 19.77
C LYS A 697 18.88 109.37 20.56
N LYS A 698 18.51 109.51 21.84
CA LYS A 698 19.26 109.98 23.05
C LYS A 698 18.47 109.60 24.35
N LYS A 699 19.12 108.93 25.32
CA LYS A 699 18.97 108.96 26.81
C LYS A 699 17.60 108.83 27.57
N SER A 700 17.63 107.91 28.56
CA SER A 700 17.06 107.97 29.94
C SER A 700 15.55 107.68 30.16
N LYS A 701 15.03 107.20 31.32
CA LYS A 701 15.56 107.04 32.72
C LYS A 701 15.25 105.66 33.38
N ARG A 702 15.81 105.43 34.58
CA ARG A 702 15.89 104.22 35.44
C ARG A 702 14.57 103.67 36.08
N PRO A 703 14.53 102.36 36.49
CA PRO A 703 13.58 101.72 37.43
C PRO A 703 14.12 101.70 38.89
N PRO A 704 13.49 101.03 39.91
CA PRO A 704 13.82 99.62 40.28
C PRO A 704 12.75 98.77 41.10
N VAL A 705 13.12 97.52 41.49
CA VAL A 705 12.62 96.63 42.61
C VAL A 705 11.27 95.87 42.44
N GLY A 706 11.09 94.59 42.86
CA GLY A 706 12.06 93.55 43.28
C GLY A 706 11.46 92.28 43.93
N ILE A 707 12.22 91.17 43.79
CA ILE A 707 12.42 89.99 44.69
C ILE A 707 11.31 89.58 45.71
N TYR A 708 10.68 88.40 45.55
CA TYR A 708 11.04 87.16 46.31
C TYR A 708 10.30 85.90 45.83
N ASN A 709 10.87 84.74 46.19
CA ASN A 709 10.48 83.40 45.74
C ASN A 709 9.66 82.66 46.82
N GLY A 710 8.77 81.74 46.44
CA GLY A 710 7.96 80.95 47.37
C GLY A 710 7.15 79.87 46.64
N ASN A 711 7.45 78.60 46.91
CA ASN A 711 6.93 77.42 46.20
C ASN A 711 5.90 76.64 47.05
N ILE A 712 5.25 75.64 46.43
CA ILE A 712 4.61 74.43 46.99
C ILE A 712 3.06 74.41 47.08
N ASN A 713 2.47 73.56 46.21
CA ASN A 713 1.18 72.84 46.31
C ASN A 713 -0.14 73.68 46.32
N THR A 714 -1.27 73.25 45.74
CA THR A 714 -1.69 71.94 45.19
C THR A 714 -2.85 72.10 44.17
N GLN A 715 -3.10 71.06 43.36
CA GLN A 715 -4.38 70.72 42.68
C GLN A 715 -4.91 71.64 41.54
N MET A 716 -5.09 71.04 40.36
CA MET A 716 -5.91 71.54 39.23
C MET A 716 -7.33 70.93 39.31
N PRO A 717 -8.38 71.62 38.79
CA PRO A 717 -8.76 71.47 37.37
C PRO A 717 -9.05 72.80 36.64
N MET A 718 -8.63 72.89 35.37
CA MET A 718 -9.09 73.95 34.43
C MET A 718 -10.60 73.82 34.19
N GLN A 719 -11.41 74.89 34.28
CA GLN A 719 -11.46 76.14 33.48
C GLN A 719 -12.09 75.99 32.08
N PRO A 720 -12.79 77.03 31.56
CA PRO A 720 -14.04 76.82 30.86
C PRO A 720 -14.15 77.39 29.43
N LYS A 721 -15.31 77.11 28.85
CA LYS A 721 -15.99 77.76 27.73
C LYS A 721 -15.84 79.31 27.60
N LYS A 722 -15.60 79.76 26.35
CA LYS A 722 -16.12 80.97 25.62
C LYS A 722 -15.16 82.14 25.24
N PHE A 723 -14.97 82.26 23.91
CA PHE A 723 -15.03 83.46 23.03
C PHE A 723 -14.20 84.74 23.28
N GLN A 724 -13.32 85.10 22.33
CA GLN A 724 -13.47 86.10 21.22
C GLN A 724 -12.24 85.95 20.29
N LYS A 725 -12.24 85.98 18.94
CA LYS A 725 -12.76 86.86 17.85
C LYS A 725 -11.72 87.88 17.32
N GLY A 726 -11.31 87.70 16.05
CA GLY A 726 -10.41 88.57 15.22
C GLY A 726 -9.42 87.70 14.42
N ARG A 727 -9.59 87.42 13.11
CA ARG A 727 -9.40 88.29 11.90
C ARG A 727 -8.00 88.94 11.90
N LYS A 728 -7.09 88.77 10.93
CA LYS A 728 -7.16 88.62 9.45
C LYS A 728 -6.13 87.57 8.96
N ASP A 729 -5.95 87.18 7.69
CA ASP A 729 -6.76 86.92 6.47
C ASP A 729 -5.75 86.34 5.42
N SER A 730 -6.07 85.36 4.56
CA SER A 730 -5.22 84.93 3.40
C SER A 730 -5.99 84.09 2.38
N ASP A 731 -5.66 84.24 1.09
CA ASP A 731 -6.40 83.67 -0.06
C ASP A 731 -6.27 82.15 -0.25
N SER A 732 -7.32 81.53 -0.82
CA SER A 732 -7.20 80.40 -1.76
C SER A 732 -8.51 80.14 -2.54
N HIS A 733 -8.48 80.55 -3.81
CA HIS A 733 -9.06 79.92 -5.01
C HIS A 733 -10.53 79.43 -5.08
N VAL A 734 -11.27 80.06 -6.02
CA VAL A 734 -12.03 79.44 -7.15
C VAL A 734 -13.13 78.40 -6.76
N TYR A 735 -14.41 78.57 -7.12
CA TYR A 735 -14.95 78.93 -8.45
C TYR A 735 -16.00 80.03 -8.42
N ALA A 736 -15.98 80.88 -9.45
CA ALA A 736 -17.15 81.62 -9.90
C ALA A 736 -17.80 80.87 -11.07
N VAL A 737 -19.12 80.73 -11.01
CA VAL A 737 -20.01 80.61 -12.18
C VAL A 737 -20.40 82.08 -12.47
N ILE A 738 -20.55 82.57 -13.70
CA ILE A 738 -21.69 82.37 -14.61
C ILE A 738 -21.36 82.99 -16.00
N ASP A 739 -21.85 82.33 -17.04
CA ASP A 739 -22.24 82.75 -18.41
C ASP A 739 -21.35 83.41 -19.48
N ASP A 740 -21.70 82.95 -20.70
CA ASP A 740 -22.05 83.70 -21.92
C ASP A 740 -21.04 84.09 -23.00
N THR A 741 -21.41 83.67 -24.22
CA THR A 741 -21.14 84.28 -25.54
C THR A 741 -19.66 84.38 -25.95
N MET A 742 -19.23 83.82 -27.09
CA MET A 742 -19.60 84.26 -28.44
C MET A 742 -19.28 83.17 -29.47
N VAL A 743 -20.12 83.08 -30.50
CA VAL A 743 -19.86 82.32 -31.74
C VAL A 743 -18.97 83.15 -32.66
N TYR A 744 -18.04 82.48 -33.35
CA TYR A 744 -17.61 82.65 -34.76
C TYR A 744 -16.18 82.05 -34.89
N GLY A 745 -15.87 81.17 -35.84
CA GLY A 745 -16.70 80.53 -36.85
C GLY A 745 -15.85 80.03 -38.03
N HIS A 746 -16.51 79.39 -39.00
CA HIS A 746 -16.04 79.18 -40.38
C HIS A 746 -14.86 78.20 -40.56
N LEU A 747 -14.99 77.31 -41.58
CA LEU A 747 -14.23 76.05 -41.81
C LEU A 747 -14.79 74.88 -40.96
N LEU A 748 -15.68 74.03 -41.47
CA LEU A 748 -16.04 73.72 -42.87
C LEU A 748 -17.55 73.43 -42.98
N GLN A 749 -18.16 73.90 -44.07
CA GLN A 749 -19.45 73.42 -44.58
C GLN A 749 -19.26 73.08 -46.07
N ASP A 750 -20.19 72.29 -46.61
CA ASP A 750 -20.15 71.56 -47.88
C ASP A 750 -19.37 70.22 -47.77
N SER A 751 -19.98 69.04 -47.92
CA SER A 751 -21.31 68.72 -48.46
C SER A 751 -21.86 67.36 -47.98
N ASN A 752 -23.20 67.25 -47.88
CA ASN A 752 -24.05 66.03 -47.71
C ASN A 752 -23.70 65.10 -46.52
N GLY A 753 -24.43 65.03 -45.41
CA GLY A 753 -25.88 64.76 -45.27
C GLY A 753 -26.15 63.25 -45.36
N SER A 754 -26.63 62.50 -44.35
CA SER A 754 -27.48 62.84 -43.20
C SER A 754 -27.19 61.94 -41.97
N PHE A 755 -27.48 62.43 -40.77
CA PHE A 755 -27.61 61.66 -39.51
C PHE A 755 -29.06 61.81 -39.02
N LEU A 756 -29.72 60.71 -38.60
CA LEU A 756 -30.73 60.68 -37.51
C LEU A 756 -31.35 59.27 -37.31
N GLN A 757 -31.13 58.67 -36.12
CA GLN A 757 -31.97 57.66 -35.40
C GLN A 757 -32.26 56.30 -36.10
N PRO A 758 -32.56 55.17 -35.40
CA PRO A 758 -33.42 54.95 -34.19
C PRO A 758 -32.63 54.52 -32.93
N GLU A 759 -33.13 54.49 -31.67
CA GLU A 759 -34.40 54.08 -31.02
C GLU A 759 -34.29 52.69 -30.33
N VAL A 760 -35.08 52.49 -29.26
CA VAL A 760 -34.98 51.37 -28.30
C VAL A 760 -36.02 50.28 -28.61
N ASP A 761 -35.67 49.02 -28.34
CA ASP A 761 -36.52 47.82 -28.31
C ASP A 761 -37.39 47.49 -29.54
N THR A 762 -37.27 46.25 -30.04
CA THR A 762 -38.31 45.19 -29.92
C THR A 762 -37.88 43.95 -30.73
N TYR A 763 -38.27 42.75 -30.28
CA TYR A 763 -38.08 41.49 -31.02
C TYR A 763 -38.69 41.52 -32.43
N GLN A 764 -37.94 41.04 -33.43
CA GLN A 764 -38.53 40.51 -34.67
C GLN A 764 -38.68 38.98 -34.58
N PRO A 765 -39.87 38.42 -34.83
CA PRO A 765 -40.06 36.98 -34.85
C PRO A 765 -39.54 36.35 -36.15
N PHE A 766 -38.97 35.15 -36.03
CA PHE A 766 -38.43 34.37 -37.14
C PHE A 766 -39.54 33.93 -38.12
N GLN A 767 -39.45 34.37 -39.39
CA GLN A 767 -40.26 33.86 -40.49
C GLN A 767 -39.44 32.91 -41.37
N GLY A 768 -39.39 31.65 -40.95
CA GLY A 768 -38.87 30.52 -41.73
C GLY A 768 -39.54 29.23 -41.26
N PRO A 769 -39.65 28.20 -42.11
CA PRO A 769 -40.29 26.94 -41.72
C PRO A 769 -39.46 26.26 -40.61
N MET A 770 -40.02 26.18 -39.42
CA MET A 770 -39.47 25.34 -38.34
C MET A 770 -39.81 23.88 -38.65
N GLY A 771 -38.79 23.03 -38.74
CA GLY A 771 -38.95 21.57 -38.69
C GLY A 771 -38.94 21.10 -37.24
N ASP A 772 -39.84 20.17 -36.89
CA ASP A 772 -40.19 19.88 -35.48
C ASP A 772 -39.13 19.13 -34.64
N TYR A 773 -37.93 18.84 -35.16
CA TYR A 773 -36.89 18.13 -34.41
C TYR A 773 -35.46 18.61 -34.70
N PRO A 774 -34.58 18.74 -33.67
CA PRO A 774 -33.16 19.03 -33.85
C PRO A 774 -32.40 17.79 -34.37
N PRO A 775 -31.29 17.97 -35.11
CA PRO A 775 -30.50 16.86 -35.65
C PRO A 775 -29.72 16.11 -34.56
N PHE A 776 -29.80 14.78 -34.57
CA PHE A 776 -29.04 13.89 -33.69
C PHE A 776 -27.64 13.56 -34.26
N PRO A 777 -26.61 13.36 -33.41
CA PRO A 777 -25.28 12.89 -33.81
C PRO A 777 -25.26 11.40 -34.21
N PRO A 778 -24.23 10.94 -34.96
CA PRO A 778 -24.15 9.56 -35.43
C PRO A 778 -23.97 8.53 -34.28
N PRO A 779 -24.51 7.30 -34.43
CA PRO A 779 -24.59 6.35 -33.32
C PRO A 779 -23.29 5.58 -33.06
N ILE A 780 -22.91 5.51 -31.78
CA ILE A 780 -21.93 4.55 -31.27
C ILE A 780 -22.67 3.24 -30.95
N CYS A 781 -22.26 2.14 -31.57
CA CYS A 781 -22.86 0.82 -31.37
C CYS A 781 -22.79 0.36 -29.91
N SER A 782 -23.95 0.30 -29.25
CA SER A 782 -24.16 -0.46 -28.02
C SER A 782 -25.49 -1.21 -28.13
N ARG A 783 -25.44 -2.55 -28.15
CA ARG A 783 -26.65 -3.39 -28.22
C ARG A 783 -27.27 -3.51 -26.83
N ALA A 784 -28.54 -3.14 -26.74
CA ALA A 784 -29.38 -3.31 -25.56
C ALA A 784 -29.99 -4.74 -25.49
N PRO A 785 -30.54 -5.18 -24.34
CA PRO A 785 -30.92 -6.57 -24.09
C PRO A 785 -32.35 -6.91 -24.52
N THR A 786 -32.70 -8.19 -24.55
CA THR A 786 -34.09 -8.69 -24.68
C THR A 786 -34.40 -9.73 -23.60
N ALA A 787 -35.65 -9.82 -23.14
CA ALA A 787 -36.03 -10.60 -21.96
C ALA A 787 -36.84 -11.87 -22.28
N LYS A 788 -36.55 -12.92 -21.49
CA LYS A 788 -37.38 -14.07 -21.05
C LYS A 788 -38.39 -14.73 -22.00
N LEU A 789 -38.22 -16.06 -22.15
CA LEU A 789 -39.31 -17.03 -21.97
C LEU A 789 -38.80 -18.21 -21.09
N THR A 790 -39.70 -18.92 -20.41
CA THR A 790 -39.40 -19.85 -19.29
C THR A 790 -39.54 -21.33 -19.63
N THR A 791 -38.73 -22.20 -19.02
CA THR A 791 -39.12 -23.56 -18.55
C THR A 791 -38.17 -23.97 -17.41
N ASP A 792 -38.67 -24.68 -16.40
CA ASP A 792 -37.94 -25.10 -15.18
C ASP A 792 -37.05 -26.33 -15.39
N GLU A 793 -35.85 -26.36 -14.77
CA GLU A 793 -35.25 -27.45 -13.95
C GLU A 793 -33.79 -27.06 -13.54
N PRO A 794 -33.28 -27.35 -12.31
CA PRO A 794 -32.00 -26.80 -11.84
C PRO A 794 -30.79 -27.77 -11.88
N PRO A 795 -29.66 -27.38 -12.51
CA PRO A 795 -28.35 -28.03 -12.35
C PRO A 795 -27.37 -27.22 -11.46
N PRO A 796 -26.24 -27.83 -11.01
CA PRO A 796 -25.61 -27.49 -9.72
C PRO A 796 -24.52 -26.41 -9.75
N ALA A 797 -24.13 -25.96 -8.56
CA ALA A 797 -23.06 -24.99 -8.34
C ALA A 797 -21.67 -25.52 -8.74
N PHE A 798 -20.92 -24.69 -9.47
CA PHE A 798 -19.50 -24.94 -9.80
C PHE A 798 -18.58 -24.10 -8.90
N PRO A 799 -17.44 -24.66 -8.42
CA PRO A 799 -16.47 -23.96 -7.59
C PRO A 799 -15.50 -23.09 -8.41
N ALA A 800 -14.72 -22.27 -7.69
CA ALA A 800 -13.91 -21.19 -8.23
C ALA A 800 -12.62 -21.61 -8.98
N GLU A 801 -12.26 -20.73 -9.92
CA GLU A 801 -10.91 -20.32 -10.34
C GLU A 801 -9.83 -21.40 -10.59
N SER A 802 -9.47 -21.54 -11.88
CA SER A 802 -8.27 -22.23 -12.34
C SER A 802 -7.05 -21.29 -12.34
N GLU A 803 -6.06 -21.56 -11.50
CA GLU A 803 -4.73 -20.95 -11.65
C GLU A 803 -4.00 -21.54 -12.86
N SER A 804 -3.76 -20.72 -13.88
CA SER A 804 -2.89 -21.05 -15.01
C SER A 804 -1.71 -20.06 -15.05
N GLU A 805 -0.53 -20.48 -14.59
CA GLU A 805 0.69 -19.66 -14.69
C GLU A 805 1.24 -19.64 -16.14
N PRO A 806 1.56 -18.46 -16.70
CA PRO A 806 2.17 -18.33 -18.01
C PRO A 806 3.69 -18.16 -17.89
N TYR A 807 4.47 -19.17 -18.30
CA TYR A 807 5.90 -18.98 -18.60
C TYR A 807 6.32 -19.72 -19.86
N THR A 808 6.89 -18.97 -20.80
CA THR A 808 7.61 -19.48 -21.97
C THR A 808 8.85 -18.62 -22.15
N PHE A 809 10.03 -19.22 -22.12
CA PHE A 809 11.25 -18.59 -22.59
C PHE A 809 11.83 -19.42 -23.73
N SER A 810 12.18 -18.73 -24.80
CA SER A 810 12.64 -19.27 -26.08
C SER A 810 14.03 -19.90 -25.98
N HIS A 811 14.20 -21.09 -26.55
CA HIS A 811 15.53 -21.65 -26.83
C HIS A 811 16.23 -20.85 -27.95
N PRO A 812 17.51 -20.45 -27.78
CA PRO A 812 18.33 -20.01 -28.90
C PRO A 812 18.86 -21.25 -29.64
N ASN A 813 18.37 -21.50 -30.85
CA ASN A 813 18.89 -22.58 -31.69
C ASN A 813 20.16 -22.12 -32.41
N ASN A 814 21.23 -22.91 -32.35
CA ASN A 814 22.53 -22.55 -32.92
C ASN A 814 22.56 -22.88 -34.42
N GLY A 815 23.21 -22.04 -35.23
CA GLY A 815 23.09 -22.08 -36.70
C GLY A 815 24.17 -22.87 -37.47
N ASN A 816 23.92 -22.98 -38.78
CA ASN A 816 24.69 -23.63 -39.86
C ASN A 816 24.65 -25.18 -39.90
N THR A 817 24.52 -25.83 -41.07
CA THR A 817 24.72 -25.32 -42.45
C THR A 817 23.82 -26.02 -43.50
N ASP A 818 23.67 -25.32 -44.65
CA ASP A 818 23.35 -25.81 -46.01
C ASP A 818 21.90 -26.05 -46.50
N VAL A 819 21.74 -25.66 -47.77
CA VAL A 819 20.59 -25.36 -48.66
C VAL A 819 20.63 -26.39 -49.82
N PRO A 820 19.58 -26.77 -50.64
CA PRO A 820 18.50 -25.93 -51.20
C PRO A 820 17.06 -26.50 -51.44
N LEU A 821 16.12 -25.53 -51.59
CA LEU A 821 15.02 -25.37 -52.60
C LEU A 821 13.93 -26.44 -52.86
N LEU A 822 12.79 -25.89 -53.37
CA LEU A 822 11.58 -26.52 -53.96
C LEU A 822 10.60 -27.14 -52.94
N ASP A 823 9.27 -27.01 -53.07
CA ASP A 823 8.48 -26.21 -54.02
C ASP A 823 7.13 -25.75 -53.42
N THR A 824 6.40 -24.92 -54.17
CA THR A 824 5.06 -24.39 -53.87
C THR A 824 3.99 -25.46 -54.04
N HIS A 825 3.01 -25.58 -53.12
CA HIS A 825 1.67 -26.05 -53.48
C HIS A 825 0.58 -25.56 -52.50
N GLU A 826 -0.60 -25.25 -53.06
CA GLU A 826 -1.81 -24.77 -52.40
C GLU A 826 -2.58 -25.87 -51.62
N PRO A 827 -3.52 -25.49 -50.72
CA PRO A 827 -4.34 -26.44 -49.97
C PRO A 827 -5.54 -26.96 -50.76
N GLU A 828 -5.84 -28.25 -50.61
CA GLU A 828 -7.18 -28.81 -50.86
C GLU A 828 -7.87 -29.19 -49.54
N ASP A 829 -9.18 -28.95 -49.49
CA ASP A 829 -10.11 -29.22 -48.39
C ASP A 829 -10.96 -30.49 -48.75
N PRO A 830 -12.01 -30.87 -48.00
CA PRO A 830 -11.97 -31.96 -47.03
C PRO A 830 -12.74 -33.23 -47.47
N GLY A 831 -12.57 -34.35 -46.74
CA GLY A 831 -13.54 -35.46 -46.80
C GLY A 831 -13.11 -36.82 -46.22
N GLU A 832 -13.35 -37.03 -44.92
CA GLU A 832 -14.28 -38.05 -44.34
C GLU A 832 -14.22 -38.05 -42.80
#